data_AF-A0A2E0WYH4-F1
#
_entry.id   AF-A0A2E0WYH4-F1
#
_cell.length_a   1.000
_cell.length_b   1.000
_cell.length_c   1.000
_cell.angle_alpha   90.00
_cell.angle_beta   90.00
_cell.angle_gamma   90.00
#
_symmetry.space_group_name_H-M   'P 1'
#
loop_
_entity.id
_entity.type
_entity.pdbx_description
1 polymer ?
#
loop_
_entity_poly.entity_id
_entity_poly.type
_entity_poly.pdbx_seq_one_letter_code
_entity_poly.pdbx_strand_id
1 'polypeptide(L)'
;MLLRVAIAEFRETSTVTRFAPFAAALVLAAWSASTSRAVDLESFEFNEGNFIELDFVANTANPGNGWSVDIDDMVPAETFNGDFFITKDNENFADNFLQIDNVTSGSRFLVATMSGWAFRNADPGEPEEIRFAFINEDTGTDGSTVTAQMQISRDNTSGNIELRGDAIGNGSTDIATELLLPTDQSADFTMVLELNKTSNTYEVFYKDGSNPSQSLGSGQVSSGRDGNSVRFVVNNNFGSDGDEFFAIDRFAVADSNPLTDLLTLEVDRTTGVMKLINTSGGSLAGLQSYTLTSASGALDAAGWKTITDNYDNAAGPGDGSVDADDDWAVSTSTTGVLSEAVVGGNGGNLANNQQVVLSQAGGSWIKNPTEDLAIALTFTGGVTRTANVNFVGNGGERFEVGDLNFDGSLSAADWTLFVAGGDMDLSALSPAQAYQLGDLNNDGVNDLADFGAFKTAYEAANGAAAFAALFAVPEPTAWVLGVLAIASLAVVRSVTPARARRQFAPATIRTVNSPLPQKTDMTRSRLHRAGLWLGLAAALTLLTPVAAQAAIFEDFQFNDPNGTQLIDTTNSGTNGDDWDVDADLSNSSVLNGVFRVQNDNDLFATNFLDIPNITSGQAWIVAEIAGWNFATGTANTADFNPGELEQIRFDFLDNDGGEQGGSTVTAEAVIGRNSSGGLEVTGTALGGGTPISASPLSLSQSDPYTFVLKLDKDANSYEILANNNNQGFASLGVGSISSTRDGNSVRFVVNNNFGGVGEFFDLDRLYVTTDDPTGVVASALTLEVNTTLNTVSIRNDSSATFEIDGYTITSATGDLNFAGWNSFSDQALDAIDGPDGDSTIGNGIGETWDETGGSSDSVLSERFLLGSSTFGPGRVESLGAAFASGGVQELSFEYRAADTGAVLTGDVTFVTSAIDADFDGSGVVDGADFLAWQQNAGLAAGATKAQGDADGNGTVDALDLSAWQSTYGAGSAAVAAGVVPEPTTWSLAAIVVVAAAIARRRRESPGEVRGEFC
;
A
#
# COMPACT_ATOMS: atom_id res chain seq x y z
N MET A 1 14.03 -10.93 -52.12
CA MET A 1 14.01 -11.28 -53.56
C MET A 1 14.62 -12.68 -53.70
N LEU A 2 13.94 -13.61 -54.41
CA LEU A 2 14.18 -15.07 -54.53
C LEU A 2 13.82 -15.89 -53.27
N LEU A 3 12.99 -16.95 -53.28
CA LEU A 3 12.19 -17.59 -54.33
C LEU A 3 11.20 -18.55 -53.62
N ARG A 4 9.90 -18.44 -53.93
CA ARG A 4 8.88 -19.48 -53.66
C ARG A 4 9.12 -20.68 -54.59
N VAL A 5 8.93 -21.92 -54.11
CA VAL A 5 8.29 -23.09 -54.78
C VAL A 5 8.84 -24.40 -54.20
N ALA A 6 7.96 -25.16 -53.52
CA ALA A 6 7.75 -26.63 -53.56
C ALA A 6 7.37 -27.15 -52.16
N ILE A 7 6.37 -27.99 -51.89
CA ILE A 7 5.31 -28.69 -52.63
C ILE A 7 4.31 -29.10 -51.53
N ALA A 8 3.02 -28.91 -51.78
CA ALA A 8 1.92 -29.47 -50.99
C ALA A 8 1.63 -30.91 -51.45
N GLU A 9 1.38 -31.82 -50.51
CA GLU A 9 0.45 -32.98 -50.54
C GLU A 9 0.99 -34.15 -49.72
N PHE A 10 0.45 -34.39 -48.52
CA PHE A 10 -0.22 -35.64 -48.18
C PHE A 10 -1.01 -35.47 -46.87
N ARG A 11 -2.33 -35.64 -46.96
CA ARG A 11 -3.28 -35.76 -45.83
C ARG A 11 -3.43 -37.25 -45.45
N GLU A 12 -4.00 -37.46 -44.26
CA GLU A 12 -4.47 -38.72 -43.62
C GLU A 12 -3.38 -39.47 -42.82
N THR A 13 -3.53 -39.87 -41.55
CA THR A 13 -4.70 -40.11 -40.68
C THR A 13 -4.31 -40.15 -39.19
N SER A 14 -5.17 -39.58 -38.36
CA SER A 14 -5.58 -39.89 -36.96
C SER A 14 -4.87 -40.95 -36.07
N THR A 15 -4.34 -40.44 -34.94
CA THR A 15 -4.57 -40.79 -33.50
C THR A 15 -4.14 -42.12 -32.84
N VAL A 16 -3.24 -41.96 -31.82
CA VAL A 16 -3.38 -42.32 -30.38
C VAL A 16 -3.49 -43.83 -30.04
N THR A 17 -2.65 -44.52 -29.25
CA THR A 17 -2.08 -44.30 -27.89
C THR A 17 -1.11 -45.46 -27.58
N ARG A 18 -0.06 -45.26 -26.74
CA ARG A 18 0.31 -46.11 -25.57
C ARG A 18 1.76 -45.87 -25.07
N PHE A 19 1.83 -45.38 -23.83
CA PHE A 19 2.85 -45.59 -22.78
C PHE A 19 4.31 -45.09 -22.91
N ALA A 20 4.53 -44.00 -22.16
CA ALA A 20 5.57 -43.77 -21.14
C ALA A 20 6.83 -42.95 -21.49
N PRO A 21 7.28 -42.08 -20.55
CA PRO A 21 8.15 -40.92 -20.76
C PRO A 21 9.62 -41.25 -20.44
N PHE A 22 10.51 -40.25 -20.51
CA PHE A 22 11.97 -40.29 -20.36
C PHE A 22 12.76 -40.54 -21.65
N ALA A 23 13.02 -39.47 -22.41
CA ALA A 23 14.27 -39.21 -23.16
C ALA A 23 14.12 -38.14 -24.27
N ALA A 24 13.45 -37.01 -24.00
CA ALA A 24 13.31 -35.94 -25.00
C ALA A 24 13.34 -34.51 -24.43
N ALA A 25 14.04 -34.29 -23.30
CA ALA A 25 14.24 -32.95 -22.72
C ALA A 25 15.66 -32.40 -22.91
N LEU A 26 16.56 -33.14 -23.55
CA LEU A 26 17.91 -32.68 -23.89
C LEU A 26 18.07 -32.83 -25.40
N VAL A 27 17.86 -31.75 -26.16
CA VAL A 27 18.30 -31.48 -27.57
C VAL A 27 17.45 -30.37 -28.24
N LEU A 28 16.39 -29.84 -27.60
CA LEU A 28 15.60 -28.72 -28.15
C LEU A 28 15.76 -27.38 -27.40
N ALA A 29 16.90 -27.14 -26.74
CA ALA A 29 17.22 -25.87 -26.08
C ALA A 29 18.54 -25.24 -26.58
N ALA A 30 18.94 -25.54 -27.81
CA ALA A 30 20.22 -25.09 -28.37
C ALA A 30 20.15 -24.58 -29.81
N TRP A 31 19.00 -24.03 -30.22
CA TRP A 31 18.88 -23.30 -31.48
C TRP A 31 18.40 -21.87 -31.20
N SER A 32 19.37 -20.95 -31.29
CA SER A 32 19.26 -19.49 -31.31
C SER A 32 18.58 -18.80 -30.13
N ALA A 33 19.27 -18.69 -29.00
CA ALA A 33 19.29 -17.40 -28.30
C ALA A 33 20.18 -16.47 -29.15
N SER A 34 19.61 -15.88 -30.19
CA SER A 34 20.13 -14.62 -30.69
C SER A 34 19.93 -13.62 -29.56
N THR A 35 21.00 -13.04 -29.03
CA THR A 35 20.91 -11.81 -28.25
C THR A 35 20.02 -10.85 -29.04
N SER A 36 18.81 -10.56 -28.56
CA SER A 36 18.04 -9.48 -29.16
C SER A 36 18.89 -8.23 -29.01
N ARG A 37 19.19 -7.57 -30.12
CA ARG A 37 19.71 -6.21 -30.03
C ARG A 37 18.55 -5.36 -29.47
N ALA A 38 18.88 -4.36 -28.66
CA ALA A 38 17.89 -3.38 -28.22
C ALA A 38 17.09 -2.88 -29.43
N VAL A 39 15.77 -2.92 -29.31
CA VAL A 39 14.88 -2.39 -30.35
C VAL A 39 14.50 -1.00 -29.89
N ASP A 40 14.99 0.00 -30.62
CA ASP A 40 14.46 1.36 -30.47
C ASP A 40 13.00 1.34 -30.90
N LEU A 41 12.13 1.79 -30.00
CA LEU A 41 10.72 2.05 -30.25
C LEU A 41 10.57 3.41 -30.94
N GLU A 42 11.36 4.38 -30.49
CA GLU A 42 11.47 5.74 -31.03
C GLU A 42 12.96 6.07 -31.21
N SER A 43 13.38 6.71 -32.30
CA SER A 43 14.79 7.05 -32.54
C SER A 43 14.95 8.27 -33.44
N PHE A 44 15.69 9.27 -32.96
CA PHE A 44 16.00 10.53 -33.62
C PHE A 44 17.52 10.68 -33.64
N GLU A 45 18.10 10.67 -34.84
CA GLU A 45 19.55 10.58 -35.05
C GLU A 45 20.14 11.87 -35.68
N PHE A 46 19.30 12.90 -35.87
CA PHE A 46 19.65 14.25 -36.38
C PHE A 46 20.54 14.31 -37.65
N ASN A 47 20.57 13.23 -38.42
CA ASN A 47 21.38 13.04 -39.62
C ASN A 47 20.80 13.72 -40.87
N GLU A 48 19.72 14.48 -40.71
CA GLU A 48 19.10 15.28 -41.77
C GLU A 48 20.01 16.44 -42.22
N GLY A 49 19.53 17.27 -43.14
CA GLY A 49 20.22 18.52 -43.47
C GLY A 49 20.30 19.44 -42.25
N ASN A 50 21.17 20.45 -42.31
CA ASN A 50 21.23 21.48 -41.27
C ASN A 50 19.96 22.34 -41.25
N PHE A 51 19.73 23.02 -40.14
CA PHE A 51 18.66 23.99 -39.90
C PHE A 51 17.26 23.37 -39.84
N ILE A 52 17.15 22.16 -39.28
CA ILE A 52 15.86 21.48 -39.04
C ILE A 52 15.51 21.60 -37.56
N GLU A 53 14.31 22.08 -37.25
CA GLU A 53 13.75 22.19 -35.91
C GLU A 53 13.25 20.82 -35.41
N LEU A 54 13.12 20.66 -34.08
CA LEU A 54 12.86 19.37 -33.44
C LEU A 54 11.56 18.68 -33.90
N ASP A 55 10.51 19.44 -34.19
CA ASP A 55 9.21 18.96 -34.68
C ASP A 55 9.26 18.40 -36.12
N PHE A 56 10.30 18.73 -36.88
CA PHE A 56 10.52 18.25 -38.25
C PHE A 56 11.59 17.15 -38.36
N VAL A 57 12.27 16.79 -37.26
CA VAL A 57 13.27 15.71 -37.25
C VAL A 57 12.59 14.36 -37.51
N ALA A 58 13.22 13.51 -38.32
CA ALA A 58 12.64 12.22 -38.66
C ALA A 58 12.89 11.20 -37.55
N ASN A 59 11.80 10.61 -37.09
CA ASN A 59 11.87 9.43 -36.26
C ASN A 59 12.14 8.20 -37.11
N THR A 60 13.32 7.61 -36.98
CA THR A 60 13.78 6.51 -37.84
C THR A 60 13.19 5.16 -37.43
N ALA A 61 12.85 4.98 -36.15
CA ALA A 61 12.19 3.78 -35.65
C ALA A 61 10.67 3.80 -35.92
N ASN A 62 10.04 4.96 -35.75
CA ASN A 62 8.60 5.16 -35.94
C ASN A 62 8.31 6.43 -36.77
N PRO A 63 8.43 6.37 -38.11
CA PRO A 63 8.32 7.55 -38.97
C PRO A 63 6.99 8.32 -38.95
N GLY A 64 5.97 7.80 -38.25
CA GLY A 64 4.67 8.46 -38.07
C GLY A 64 4.52 9.24 -36.77
N ASN A 65 5.51 9.16 -35.88
CA ASN A 65 5.50 9.78 -34.56
C ASN A 65 6.62 10.83 -34.47
N GLY A 66 6.34 11.97 -33.85
CA GLY A 66 7.27 13.11 -33.81
C GLY A 66 7.01 14.00 -32.60
N TRP A 67 7.91 14.95 -32.38
CA TRP A 67 7.83 15.87 -31.26
C TRP A 67 6.72 16.92 -31.47
N SER A 68 5.97 17.19 -30.41
CA SER A 68 5.19 18.40 -30.22
C SER A 68 6.06 19.42 -29.47
N VAL A 69 6.23 20.61 -30.05
CA VAL A 69 7.21 21.61 -29.61
C VAL A 69 6.54 22.98 -29.54
N ASP A 70 6.80 23.74 -28.48
CA ASP A 70 6.62 25.19 -28.54
C ASP A 70 7.85 25.83 -29.22
N ILE A 71 7.66 26.14 -30.50
CA ILE A 71 8.73 26.66 -31.35
C ILE A 71 9.17 28.06 -30.95
N ASP A 72 8.33 28.84 -30.25
CA ASP A 72 8.71 30.20 -29.87
C ASP A 72 9.71 30.19 -28.70
N ASP A 73 9.65 29.15 -27.85
CA ASP A 73 10.49 29.05 -26.66
C ASP A 73 11.80 28.29 -26.91
N MET A 74 11.84 27.31 -27.82
CA MET A 74 13.08 26.55 -28.11
C MET A 74 14.14 27.31 -28.95
N VAL A 75 13.86 28.51 -29.44
CA VAL A 75 14.71 29.16 -30.45
C VAL A 75 15.90 29.93 -29.83
N PRO A 76 17.10 29.88 -30.45
CA PRO A 76 17.49 29.02 -31.57
C PRO A 76 17.95 27.61 -31.14
N ALA A 77 17.28 26.58 -31.66
CA ALA A 77 17.73 25.19 -31.57
C ALA A 77 17.40 24.44 -32.87
N GLU A 78 18.40 23.83 -33.49
CA GLU A 78 18.28 23.25 -34.83
C GLU A 78 19.35 22.19 -35.11
N THR A 79 19.11 21.34 -36.11
CA THR A 79 20.12 20.39 -36.55
C THR A 79 21.32 21.09 -37.20
N PHE A 80 22.53 20.67 -36.86
CA PHE A 80 23.74 21.16 -37.51
C PHE A 80 24.82 20.08 -37.48
N ASN A 81 25.35 19.70 -38.64
CA ASN A 81 26.42 18.71 -38.79
C ASN A 81 26.13 17.32 -38.18
N GLY A 82 24.86 16.93 -38.06
CA GLY A 82 24.46 15.61 -37.53
C GLY A 82 24.01 15.62 -36.08
N ASP A 83 24.09 16.76 -35.38
CA ASP A 83 23.57 16.92 -34.02
C ASP A 83 22.39 17.88 -34.01
N PHE A 84 21.52 17.78 -33.01
CA PHE A 84 20.60 18.83 -32.61
C PHE A 84 21.31 19.81 -31.67
N PHE A 85 21.61 21.00 -32.17
CA PHE A 85 22.31 22.06 -31.45
C PHE A 85 21.32 22.98 -30.75
N ILE A 86 21.48 23.11 -29.44
CA ILE A 86 20.69 24.00 -28.59
C ILE A 86 21.56 25.19 -28.23
N THR A 87 21.15 26.37 -28.70
CA THR A 87 21.78 27.67 -28.43
C THR A 87 20.72 28.68 -28.01
N LYS A 88 19.65 28.20 -27.39
CA LYS A 88 18.46 28.96 -26.97
C LYS A 88 18.88 30.22 -26.21
N ASP A 89 18.43 31.39 -26.64
CA ASP A 89 18.93 32.69 -26.14
C ASP A 89 17.90 33.45 -25.28
N ASN A 90 16.90 32.73 -24.76
CA ASN A 90 15.83 33.24 -23.91
C ASN A 90 15.74 32.46 -22.59
N GLU A 91 15.02 33.00 -21.61
CA GLU A 91 14.84 32.42 -20.26
C GLU A 91 13.60 31.50 -20.14
N ASN A 92 12.81 31.33 -21.22
CA ASN A 92 11.53 30.64 -21.13
C ASN A 92 11.69 29.14 -20.89
N PHE A 93 10.67 28.53 -20.28
CA PHE A 93 10.62 27.09 -20.06
C PHE A 93 10.15 26.38 -21.33
N ALA A 94 11.08 25.86 -22.14
CA ALA A 94 10.75 25.22 -23.41
C ALA A 94 10.54 23.71 -23.21
N ASP A 95 9.28 23.28 -23.09
CA ASP A 95 8.90 21.87 -23.00
C ASP A 95 8.47 21.28 -24.35
N ASN A 96 8.83 20.02 -24.54
CA ASN A 96 8.62 19.28 -25.78
C ASN A 96 8.11 17.90 -25.43
N PHE A 97 7.14 17.42 -26.20
CA PHE A 97 6.41 16.21 -25.88
C PHE A 97 6.51 15.19 -27.01
N LEU A 98 6.68 13.94 -26.65
CA LEU A 98 6.63 12.81 -27.57
C LEU A 98 5.69 11.77 -26.99
N GLN A 99 4.58 11.50 -27.68
CA GLN A 99 3.68 10.41 -27.32
C GLN A 99 4.41 9.08 -27.46
N ILE A 100 4.26 8.18 -26.49
CA ILE A 100 4.74 6.80 -26.59
C ILE A 100 3.61 5.80 -26.26
N ASP A 101 3.89 4.51 -26.39
CA ASP A 101 3.01 3.47 -25.85
C ASP A 101 3.11 3.48 -24.31
N ASN A 102 1.95 3.48 -23.63
CA ASN A 102 1.89 3.53 -22.17
C ASN A 102 2.73 2.44 -21.51
N VAL A 103 3.63 2.87 -20.65
CA VAL A 103 4.43 2.02 -19.78
C VAL A 103 3.65 1.77 -18.51
N THR A 104 2.94 0.65 -18.48
CA THR A 104 2.13 0.18 -17.32
C THR A 104 2.74 -1.05 -16.65
N SER A 105 3.75 -1.66 -17.26
CA SER A 105 4.51 -2.80 -16.73
C SER A 105 5.84 -2.97 -17.45
N GLY A 106 6.80 -3.62 -16.79
CA GLY A 106 8.15 -3.84 -17.30
C GLY A 106 8.98 -2.56 -17.42
N SER A 107 10.15 -2.68 -18.04
CA SER A 107 11.09 -1.57 -18.23
C SER A 107 10.94 -0.87 -19.58
N ARG A 108 11.14 0.45 -19.59
CA ARG A 108 11.46 1.25 -20.78
C ARG A 108 12.65 2.15 -20.52
N PHE A 109 13.38 2.44 -21.58
CA PHE A 109 14.64 3.17 -21.51
C PHE A 109 14.57 4.41 -22.38
N LEU A 110 14.74 5.57 -21.77
CA LEU A 110 14.89 6.84 -22.45
C LEU A 110 16.38 7.14 -22.58
N VAL A 111 16.86 7.36 -23.80
CA VAL A 111 18.28 7.42 -24.14
C VAL A 111 18.59 8.78 -24.78
N ALA A 112 19.55 9.50 -24.23
CA ALA A 112 20.10 10.72 -24.83
C ALA A 112 21.62 10.55 -24.99
N THR A 113 22.14 10.77 -26.19
CA THR A 113 23.57 10.81 -26.50
C THR A 113 23.93 12.20 -26.97
N MET A 114 24.88 12.80 -26.29
CA MET A 114 25.37 14.15 -26.53
C MET A 114 26.75 14.09 -27.16
N SER A 115 26.97 14.87 -28.22
CA SER A 115 28.29 15.02 -28.85
C SER A 115 29.18 16.03 -28.10
N GLY A 116 28.58 16.87 -27.26
CA GLY A 116 29.28 17.77 -26.36
C GLY A 116 28.41 18.92 -25.85
N TRP A 117 28.98 19.71 -24.95
CA TRP A 117 28.40 20.95 -24.46
C TRP A 117 29.48 21.92 -23.99
N ALA A 118 29.11 23.18 -23.91
CA ALA A 118 29.88 24.22 -23.27
C ALA A 118 28.92 25.11 -22.50
N PHE A 119 28.90 25.02 -21.17
CA PHE A 119 28.19 25.94 -20.28
C PHE A 119 29.07 27.14 -19.96
N ARG A 120 28.49 28.34 -20.01
CA ARG A 120 29.16 29.63 -19.79
C ARG A 120 28.43 30.44 -18.74
N ASN A 121 29.02 31.59 -18.39
CA ASN A 121 28.43 32.69 -17.63
C ASN A 121 27.27 32.34 -16.68
N ALA A 122 27.57 31.57 -15.62
CA ALA A 122 26.61 31.17 -14.60
C ALA A 122 25.80 32.37 -14.06
N ASP A 123 24.48 32.32 -14.22
CA ASP A 123 23.54 33.16 -13.49
C ASP A 123 22.86 32.34 -12.38
N PRO A 124 23.17 32.59 -11.10
CA PRO A 124 22.53 31.90 -9.99
C PRO A 124 21.00 32.06 -9.93
N GLY A 125 20.44 33.12 -10.54
CA GLY A 125 19.00 33.35 -10.59
C GLY A 125 18.29 32.51 -11.66
N GLU A 126 19.00 32.13 -12.72
CA GLU A 126 18.45 31.44 -13.89
C GLU A 126 19.34 30.24 -14.27
N PRO A 127 19.42 29.21 -13.41
CA PRO A 127 20.26 28.04 -13.68
C PRO A 127 19.81 27.31 -14.94
N GLU A 128 20.73 27.00 -15.85
CA GLU A 128 20.43 26.29 -17.09
C GLU A 128 20.07 24.84 -16.81
N GLU A 129 19.01 24.34 -17.45
CA GLU A 129 18.53 22.97 -17.22
C GLU A 129 18.15 22.28 -18.52
N ILE A 130 18.62 21.04 -18.65
CA ILE A 130 18.19 20.09 -19.69
C ILE A 130 17.56 18.89 -18.98
N ARG A 131 16.29 18.61 -19.26
CA ARG A 131 15.56 17.52 -18.59
C ARG A 131 14.93 16.55 -19.59
N PHE A 132 14.92 15.28 -19.22
CA PHE A 132 14.29 14.20 -19.97
C PHE A 132 13.45 13.36 -19.01
N ALA A 133 12.15 13.23 -19.27
CA ALA A 133 11.21 12.65 -18.33
C ALA A 133 10.22 11.70 -18.98
N PHE A 134 9.83 10.65 -18.25
CA PHE A 134 8.55 9.98 -18.47
C PHE A 134 7.46 10.74 -17.71
N ILE A 135 6.33 10.99 -18.36
CA ILE A 135 5.19 11.70 -17.78
C ILE A 135 3.91 10.87 -17.86
N ASN A 136 3.01 11.08 -16.91
CA ASN A 136 1.74 10.37 -16.79
C ASN A 136 0.60 11.07 -17.56
N GLU A 137 0.87 11.52 -18.78
CA GLU A 137 -0.12 12.13 -19.67
C GLU A 137 -0.19 11.43 -21.02
N ASP A 138 -1.41 11.28 -21.56
CA ASP A 138 -1.70 10.56 -22.79
C ASP A 138 -2.08 11.48 -23.97
N THR A 139 -1.74 12.77 -23.85
CA THR A 139 -2.02 13.77 -24.89
C THR A 139 -0.89 13.88 -25.90
N GLY A 140 0.36 13.68 -25.45
CA GLY A 140 1.57 13.86 -26.25
C GLY A 140 1.82 15.30 -26.69
N THR A 141 1.11 16.27 -26.11
CA THR A 141 1.15 17.69 -26.50
C THR A 141 1.29 18.66 -25.34
N ASP A 142 1.02 18.20 -24.12
CA ASP A 142 1.15 18.95 -22.86
C ASP A 142 1.42 17.95 -21.73
N GLY A 143 1.78 18.47 -20.54
CA GLY A 143 1.88 17.65 -19.33
C GLY A 143 2.95 18.07 -18.34
N SER A 144 2.54 18.20 -17.08
CA SER A 144 3.42 18.51 -15.95
C SER A 144 3.65 17.32 -15.01
N THR A 145 2.90 16.22 -15.17
CA THR A 145 2.88 15.07 -14.26
C THR A 145 4.09 14.14 -14.49
N VAL A 146 5.25 14.52 -13.96
CA VAL A 146 6.46 13.69 -14.04
C VAL A 146 6.31 12.39 -13.24
N THR A 147 6.59 11.27 -13.90
CA THR A 147 6.71 9.95 -13.27
C THR A 147 8.15 9.73 -12.81
N ALA A 148 9.12 9.96 -13.71
CA ALA A 148 10.55 9.97 -13.41
C ALA A 148 11.29 10.84 -14.43
N GLN A 149 12.40 11.46 -14.02
CA GLN A 149 13.23 12.28 -14.88
C GLN A 149 14.73 12.10 -14.62
N MET A 150 15.53 12.34 -15.67
CA MET A 150 16.97 12.60 -15.58
C MET A 150 17.24 14.01 -16.08
N GLN A 151 18.19 14.70 -15.44
CA GLN A 151 18.50 16.08 -15.81
C GLN A 151 19.99 16.40 -15.70
N ILE A 152 20.47 17.23 -16.63
CA ILE A 152 21.72 17.97 -16.49
C ILE A 152 21.34 19.42 -16.17
N SER A 153 21.71 19.89 -14.99
CA SER A 153 21.38 21.25 -14.55
C SER A 153 22.57 21.95 -13.90
N ARG A 154 22.53 23.28 -13.89
CA ARG A 154 23.42 24.07 -13.05
C ARG A 154 22.85 24.17 -11.64
N ASP A 155 23.66 23.84 -10.64
CA ASP A 155 23.32 24.11 -9.25
C ASP A 155 23.33 25.62 -8.98
N ASN A 156 22.24 26.14 -8.44
CA ASN A 156 22.03 27.58 -8.22
C ASN A 156 22.99 28.18 -7.17
N THR A 157 23.58 27.34 -6.31
CA THR A 157 24.41 27.81 -5.19
C THR A 157 25.89 27.73 -5.52
N SER A 158 26.34 26.60 -6.03
CA SER A 158 27.74 26.32 -6.35
C SER A 158 28.11 26.69 -7.78
N GLY A 159 27.13 26.76 -8.70
CA GLY A 159 27.34 26.96 -10.13
C GLY A 159 27.87 25.73 -10.86
N ASN A 160 27.97 24.58 -10.19
CA ASN A 160 28.41 23.32 -10.78
C ASN A 160 27.39 22.80 -11.78
N ILE A 161 27.86 22.06 -12.79
CA ILE A 161 26.99 21.31 -13.70
C ILE A 161 26.85 19.90 -13.16
N GLU A 162 25.63 19.40 -13.07
CA GLU A 162 25.32 18.18 -12.35
C GLU A 162 24.34 17.30 -13.11
N LEU A 163 24.60 15.99 -13.15
CA LEU A 163 23.62 15.00 -13.55
C LEU A 163 22.86 14.52 -12.30
N ARG A 164 21.53 14.57 -12.38
CA ARG A 164 20.58 14.21 -11.31
C ARG A 164 19.46 13.33 -11.86
N GLY A 165 18.73 12.66 -10.98
CA GLY A 165 17.52 11.95 -11.36
C GLY A 165 16.48 11.99 -10.26
N ASP A 166 15.26 12.37 -10.62
CA ASP A 166 14.19 12.74 -9.68
C ASP A 166 12.87 12.06 -10.08
N ALA A 167 11.98 11.88 -9.12
CA ALA A 167 10.63 11.37 -9.37
C ALA A 167 9.60 12.11 -8.52
N ILE A 168 8.42 12.37 -9.10
CA ILE A 168 7.35 13.13 -8.44
C ILE A 168 6.16 12.21 -8.19
N GLY A 169 5.40 12.49 -7.13
CA GLY A 169 4.17 11.78 -6.79
C GLY A 169 4.28 10.98 -5.50
N ASN A 170 3.13 10.53 -5.00
CA ASN A 170 3.06 9.80 -3.73
C ASN A 170 3.93 8.53 -3.77
N GLY A 171 4.84 8.40 -2.79
CA GLY A 171 5.78 7.29 -2.67
C GLY A 171 7.01 7.35 -3.60
N SER A 172 7.17 8.41 -4.40
CA SER A 172 8.36 8.62 -5.23
C SER A 172 9.55 9.09 -4.39
N THR A 173 10.77 8.75 -4.81
CA THR A 173 12.01 9.18 -4.12
C THR A 173 13.09 9.56 -5.12
N ASP A 174 13.81 10.65 -4.87
CA ASP A 174 14.93 11.09 -5.72
C ASP A 174 16.19 10.24 -5.54
N ILE A 175 17.06 10.23 -6.55
CA ILE A 175 18.39 9.61 -6.45
C ILE A 175 19.29 10.52 -5.61
N ALA A 176 19.70 10.05 -4.43
CA ALA A 176 20.48 10.84 -3.49
C ALA A 176 21.91 11.22 -3.96
N THR A 177 22.41 10.61 -5.04
CA THR A 177 23.75 10.85 -5.57
C THR A 177 23.69 11.75 -6.81
N GLU A 178 24.51 12.79 -6.82
CA GLU A 178 24.66 13.72 -7.94
C GLU A 178 26.06 13.53 -8.56
N LEU A 179 26.15 13.62 -9.89
CA LEU A 179 27.42 13.53 -10.61
C LEU A 179 27.85 14.91 -11.10
N LEU A 180 28.98 15.41 -10.59
CA LEU A 180 29.62 16.62 -11.08
C LEU A 180 30.14 16.42 -12.51
N LEU A 181 29.70 17.26 -13.43
CA LEU A 181 30.09 17.30 -14.83
C LEU A 181 30.98 18.51 -15.12
N PRO A 182 31.87 18.42 -16.12
CA PRO A 182 32.64 19.57 -16.55
C PRO A 182 31.73 20.60 -17.24
N THR A 183 32.04 21.88 -17.09
CA THR A 183 31.40 22.95 -17.88
C THR A 183 31.66 22.81 -19.37
N ASP A 184 32.72 22.09 -19.75
CA ASP A 184 33.12 21.81 -21.12
C ASP A 184 33.24 20.30 -21.34
N GLN A 185 32.38 19.75 -22.18
CA GLN A 185 32.46 18.37 -22.60
C GLN A 185 32.59 18.30 -24.11
N SER A 186 33.65 17.64 -24.56
CA SER A 186 33.95 17.45 -25.99
C SER A 186 34.02 15.98 -26.42
N ALA A 187 33.86 15.07 -25.47
CA ALA A 187 33.72 13.65 -25.72
C ALA A 187 32.25 13.26 -25.60
N ASP A 188 31.82 12.28 -26.38
CA ASP A 188 30.45 11.77 -26.36
C ASP A 188 30.02 11.44 -24.93
N PHE A 189 28.82 11.83 -24.55
CA PHE A 189 28.25 11.50 -23.25
C PHE A 189 26.86 10.93 -23.47
N THR A 190 26.61 9.73 -22.94
CA THR A 190 25.29 9.10 -22.99
C THR A 190 24.69 9.10 -21.61
N MET A 191 23.40 9.43 -21.49
CA MET A 191 22.61 9.14 -20.32
C MET A 191 21.37 8.33 -20.69
N VAL A 192 20.96 7.46 -19.76
CA VAL A 192 19.83 6.56 -19.92
C VAL A 192 18.98 6.62 -18.67
N LEU A 193 17.69 6.89 -18.82
CA LEU A 193 16.70 6.77 -17.76
C LEU A 193 15.89 5.49 -18.00
N GLU A 194 15.99 4.55 -17.07
CA GLU A 194 15.09 3.40 -16.99
C GLU A 194 13.86 3.77 -16.16
N LEU A 195 12.66 3.48 -16.67
CA LEU A 195 11.42 3.41 -15.89
C LEU A 195 10.97 1.95 -15.87
N ASN A 196 10.90 1.35 -14.68
CA ASN A 196 10.43 -0.01 -14.47
C ASN A 196 9.12 -0.01 -13.68
N LYS A 197 8.01 -0.29 -14.37
CA LYS A 197 6.67 -0.32 -13.77
C LYS A 197 6.28 -1.67 -13.19
N THR A 198 7.11 -2.71 -13.34
CA THR A 198 6.94 -3.95 -12.57
C THR A 198 7.41 -3.75 -11.13
N SER A 199 8.54 -3.08 -10.93
CA SER A 199 9.08 -2.78 -9.60
C SER A 199 8.67 -1.42 -9.04
N ASN A 200 8.02 -0.57 -9.84
CA ASN A 200 7.77 0.85 -9.55
C ASN A 200 9.06 1.59 -9.16
N THR A 201 10.10 1.42 -9.97
CA THR A 201 11.39 2.09 -9.79
C THR A 201 11.84 2.80 -11.05
N TYR A 202 12.79 3.72 -10.91
CA TYR A 202 13.56 4.26 -12.01
C TYR A 202 15.05 4.20 -11.69
N GLU A 203 15.90 4.16 -12.71
CA GLU A 203 17.35 4.16 -12.57
C GLU A 203 17.96 5.07 -13.64
N VAL A 204 18.97 5.86 -13.26
CA VAL A 204 19.72 6.69 -14.21
C VAL A 204 21.09 6.09 -14.43
N PHE A 205 21.47 5.91 -15.69
CA PHE A 205 22.78 5.45 -16.12
C PHE A 205 23.48 6.51 -16.95
N TYR A 206 24.81 6.45 -16.98
CA TYR A 206 25.59 7.30 -17.85
C TYR A 206 26.84 6.62 -18.41
N LYS A 207 27.36 7.19 -19.50
CA LYS A 207 28.62 6.83 -20.14
C LYS A 207 29.35 8.10 -20.54
N ASP A 208 30.59 8.25 -20.06
CA ASP A 208 31.45 9.38 -20.39
C ASP A 208 32.56 8.93 -21.36
N GLY A 209 32.40 9.27 -22.63
CA GLY A 209 33.28 8.91 -23.72
C GLY A 209 33.48 7.40 -23.83
N SER A 210 34.76 6.98 -23.86
CA SER A 210 35.13 5.56 -23.90
C SER A 210 35.16 4.89 -22.54
N ASN A 211 34.86 5.60 -21.45
CA ASN A 211 34.83 5.00 -20.12
C ASN A 211 33.65 4.00 -20.04
N PRO A 212 33.81 2.87 -19.34
CA PRO A 212 32.71 1.94 -19.20
C PRO A 212 31.53 2.57 -18.47
N SER A 213 30.32 2.17 -18.83
CA SER A 213 29.08 2.74 -18.29
C SER A 213 28.94 2.56 -16.78
N GLN A 214 28.15 3.45 -16.16
CA GLN A 214 27.91 3.51 -14.72
C GLN A 214 26.43 3.76 -14.42
N SER A 215 25.98 3.33 -13.25
CA SER A 215 24.67 3.70 -12.69
C SER A 215 24.84 4.90 -11.77
N LEU A 216 24.07 5.97 -11.95
CA LEU A 216 24.02 7.06 -10.98
C LEU A 216 23.34 6.60 -9.67
N GLY A 217 22.30 5.76 -9.82
CA GLY A 217 21.49 5.23 -8.74
C GLY A 217 20.05 4.99 -9.19
N SER A 218 19.23 4.46 -8.28
CA SER A 218 17.81 4.18 -8.50
C SER A 218 16.93 4.85 -7.45
N GLY A 219 15.69 5.18 -7.82
CA GLY A 219 14.66 5.68 -6.92
C GLY A 219 13.31 4.96 -7.14
N GLN A 220 12.36 5.18 -6.24
CA GLN A 220 10.98 4.70 -6.39
C GLN A 220 10.16 5.69 -7.23
N VAL A 221 9.16 5.17 -7.96
CA VAL A 221 8.14 5.98 -8.64
C VAL A 221 6.77 5.68 -8.07
N SER A 222 5.88 6.67 -8.09
CA SER A 222 4.48 6.49 -7.68
C SER A 222 3.81 5.37 -8.46
N SER A 223 3.18 4.43 -7.74
CA SER A 223 2.48 3.29 -8.35
C SER A 223 1.32 3.74 -9.25
N GLY A 224 0.67 4.86 -8.90
CA GLY A 224 -0.44 5.46 -9.66
C GLY A 224 -0.03 6.32 -10.86
N ARG A 225 1.28 6.50 -11.12
CA ARG A 225 1.78 7.24 -12.28
C ARG A 225 2.45 6.29 -13.27
N ASP A 226 1.96 6.28 -14.51
CA ASP A 226 2.51 5.51 -15.62
C ASP A 226 3.47 6.34 -16.47
N GLY A 227 4.17 5.71 -17.43
CA GLY A 227 4.95 6.42 -18.46
C GLY A 227 4.16 6.49 -19.75
N ASN A 228 3.29 7.48 -19.92
CA ASN A 228 2.38 7.57 -21.06
C ASN A 228 2.99 8.40 -22.21
N SER A 229 3.79 9.41 -21.86
CA SER A 229 4.53 10.25 -22.81
C SER A 229 5.95 10.51 -22.32
N VAL A 230 6.78 11.05 -23.21
CA VAL A 230 8.11 11.57 -22.86
C VAL A 230 8.11 13.09 -22.99
N ARG A 231 8.78 13.75 -22.04
CA ARG A 231 9.03 15.20 -22.06
C ARG A 231 10.52 15.49 -22.17
N PHE A 232 10.88 16.42 -23.05
CA PHE A 232 12.21 17.00 -23.17
C PHE A 232 12.13 18.50 -22.91
N VAL A 233 12.89 18.98 -21.93
CA VAL A 233 12.85 20.38 -21.49
C VAL A 233 14.22 21.03 -21.70
N VAL A 234 14.20 22.27 -22.20
CA VAL A 234 15.32 23.20 -22.17
C VAL A 234 14.86 24.44 -21.41
N ASN A 235 15.35 24.62 -20.19
CA ASN A 235 14.99 25.77 -19.35
C ASN A 235 16.17 26.74 -19.25
N ASN A 236 15.86 28.04 -19.26
CA ASN A 236 16.84 29.13 -19.23
C ASN A 236 17.75 29.20 -20.48
N ASN A 237 18.75 30.08 -20.41
CA ASN A 237 19.52 30.58 -21.56
C ASN A 237 20.80 29.75 -21.80
N PHE A 238 20.98 29.25 -23.03
CA PHE A 238 22.15 28.50 -23.52
C PHE A 238 22.87 29.21 -24.70
N GLY A 239 22.58 30.49 -24.96
CA GLY A 239 22.97 31.16 -26.21
C GLY A 239 23.54 32.57 -26.08
N SER A 240 23.53 33.15 -24.88
CA SER A 240 23.76 34.60 -24.70
C SER A 240 25.12 35.13 -25.18
N ASP A 241 26.17 34.28 -25.24
CA ASP A 241 27.53 34.67 -25.63
C ASP A 241 28.04 34.10 -26.96
N GLY A 242 27.23 33.28 -27.64
CA GLY A 242 27.58 32.66 -28.93
C GLY A 242 28.63 31.54 -28.90
N ASP A 243 29.23 31.27 -27.73
CA ASP A 243 30.16 30.15 -27.48
C ASP A 243 29.55 29.08 -26.53
N GLU A 244 28.32 29.27 -26.07
CA GLU A 244 27.54 28.34 -25.24
C GLU A 244 26.66 27.46 -26.13
N PHE A 245 26.58 26.17 -25.81
CA PHE A 245 25.74 25.23 -26.55
C PHE A 245 25.52 23.92 -25.78
N PHE A 246 24.48 23.20 -26.14
CA PHE A 246 24.27 21.80 -25.80
C PHE A 246 23.92 21.02 -27.08
N ALA A 247 24.68 19.97 -27.41
CA ALA A 247 24.52 19.24 -28.67
C ALA A 247 24.13 17.78 -28.42
N ILE A 248 23.01 17.37 -29.02
CA ILE A 248 22.47 15.99 -28.93
C ILE A 248 22.70 15.29 -30.27
N ASP A 249 23.48 14.23 -30.28
CA ASP A 249 23.72 13.35 -31.44
C ASP A 249 22.54 12.39 -31.64
N ARG A 250 21.95 11.89 -30.54
CA ARG A 250 20.87 10.90 -30.61
C ARG A 250 19.92 10.98 -29.43
N PHE A 251 18.63 10.86 -29.73
CA PHE A 251 17.58 10.61 -28.75
C PHE A 251 16.82 9.33 -29.13
N ALA A 252 16.51 8.46 -28.15
CA ALA A 252 15.73 7.25 -28.41
C ALA A 252 14.90 6.81 -27.20
N VAL A 253 13.83 6.07 -27.47
CA VAL A 253 13.10 5.26 -26.48
C VAL A 253 13.27 3.80 -26.87
N ALA A 254 13.73 2.96 -25.95
CA ALA A 254 14.07 1.57 -26.21
C ALA A 254 13.40 0.59 -25.23
N ASP A 255 13.29 -0.66 -25.66
CA ASP A 255 12.75 -1.77 -24.88
C ASP A 255 13.77 -2.45 -23.95
N SER A 256 15.05 -2.06 -24.05
CA SER A 256 16.14 -2.62 -23.27
C SER A 256 17.28 -1.60 -23.11
N ASN A 257 18.06 -1.75 -22.03
CA ASN A 257 19.17 -0.86 -21.74
C ASN A 257 20.23 -0.94 -22.87
N PRO A 258 20.55 0.18 -23.56
CA PRO A 258 21.54 0.17 -24.64
C PRO A 258 22.98 0.03 -24.12
N LEU A 259 23.23 0.25 -22.82
CA LEU A 259 24.54 0.17 -22.21
C LEU A 259 24.86 -1.30 -21.88
N THR A 260 25.87 -1.85 -22.55
CA THR A 260 26.21 -3.28 -22.47
C THR A 260 27.49 -3.57 -21.66
N ASP A 261 28.12 -2.54 -21.12
CA ASP A 261 29.39 -2.58 -20.38
C ASP A 261 29.29 -2.02 -18.96
N LEU A 262 28.10 -2.13 -18.35
CA LEU A 262 27.88 -1.87 -16.93
C LEU A 262 28.57 -2.93 -16.08
N LEU A 263 29.14 -2.54 -14.94
CA LEU A 263 29.52 -3.47 -13.88
C LEU A 263 28.22 -3.96 -13.20
N THR A 264 28.14 -5.24 -12.81
CA THR A 264 26.89 -5.80 -12.24
C THR A 264 27.11 -6.42 -10.87
N LEU A 265 26.22 -6.12 -9.93
CA LEU A 265 25.99 -6.92 -8.73
C LEU A 265 24.73 -7.74 -8.95
N GLU A 266 24.88 -9.05 -9.15
CA GLU A 266 23.75 -9.97 -9.25
C GLU A 266 23.32 -10.40 -7.84
N VAL A 267 22.04 -10.24 -7.52
CA VAL A 267 21.45 -10.64 -6.23
C VAL A 267 20.36 -11.67 -6.49
N ASP A 268 20.56 -12.90 -6.03
CA ASP A 268 19.59 -13.97 -6.24
C ASP A 268 18.51 -13.94 -5.14
N ARG A 269 17.26 -13.66 -5.53
CA ARG A 269 16.11 -13.55 -4.63
C ARG A 269 15.84 -14.81 -3.83
N THR A 270 16.05 -15.97 -4.44
CA THR A 270 15.75 -17.27 -3.81
C THR A 270 16.77 -17.62 -2.73
N THR A 271 18.04 -17.29 -2.95
CA THR A 271 19.16 -17.71 -2.09
C THR A 271 19.77 -16.59 -1.24
N GLY A 272 19.48 -15.32 -1.56
CA GLY A 272 20.11 -14.14 -0.95
C GLY A 272 21.58 -13.94 -1.33
N VAL A 273 22.11 -14.73 -2.27
CA VAL A 273 23.53 -14.69 -2.66
C VAL A 273 23.79 -13.49 -3.54
N MET A 274 24.83 -12.73 -3.19
CA MET A 274 25.32 -11.60 -3.97
C MET A 274 26.60 -11.96 -4.72
N LYS A 275 26.69 -11.52 -5.97
CA LYS A 275 27.83 -11.78 -6.86
C LYS A 275 28.19 -10.54 -7.65
N LEU A 276 29.38 -10.02 -7.41
CA LEU A 276 29.96 -8.96 -8.22
C LEU A 276 30.53 -9.56 -9.51
N ILE A 277 30.11 -9.06 -10.66
CA ILE A 277 30.52 -9.53 -11.98
C ILE A 277 31.09 -8.36 -12.77
N ASN A 278 32.34 -8.49 -13.22
CA ASN A 278 32.89 -7.53 -14.17
C ASN A 278 32.36 -7.78 -15.59
N THR A 279 31.23 -7.17 -15.91
CA THR A 279 30.59 -7.17 -17.23
C THR A 279 31.03 -6.00 -18.11
N SER A 280 32.05 -5.23 -17.71
CA SER A 280 32.45 -4.00 -18.40
C SER A 280 33.21 -4.21 -19.74
N GLY A 281 33.27 -5.43 -20.24
CA GLY A 281 33.95 -5.78 -21.50
C GLY A 281 35.49 -5.77 -21.45
N GLY A 282 36.10 -5.39 -20.33
CA GLY A 282 37.55 -5.26 -20.15
C GLY A 282 37.99 -5.59 -18.72
N SER A 283 39.30 -5.68 -18.49
CA SER A 283 39.83 -5.85 -17.13
C SER A 283 39.85 -4.50 -16.41
N LEU A 284 39.31 -4.45 -15.19
CA LEU A 284 39.40 -3.30 -14.31
C LEU A 284 40.56 -3.54 -13.33
N ALA A 285 41.50 -2.60 -13.23
CA ALA A 285 42.73 -2.78 -12.46
C ALA A 285 42.87 -1.75 -11.34
N GLY A 286 43.54 -2.15 -10.27
CA GLY A 286 43.83 -1.31 -9.11
C GLY A 286 42.63 -1.04 -8.21
N LEU A 287 41.75 -2.01 -8.02
CA LEU A 287 40.62 -1.96 -7.09
C LEU A 287 41.15 -1.80 -5.65
N GLN A 288 40.82 -0.71 -4.99
CA GLN A 288 41.28 -0.38 -3.63
C GLN A 288 40.22 -0.61 -2.56
N SER A 289 38.94 -0.48 -2.88
CA SER A 289 37.85 -0.75 -1.93
C SER A 289 36.54 -1.06 -2.64
N TYR A 290 35.62 -1.68 -1.91
CA TYR A 290 34.21 -1.67 -2.28
C TYR A 290 33.32 -1.44 -1.04
N THR A 291 32.16 -0.84 -1.28
CA THR A 291 31.16 -0.54 -0.25
C THR A 291 29.79 -0.94 -0.78
N LEU A 292 29.13 -1.86 -0.09
CA LEU A 292 27.73 -2.21 -0.25
C LEU A 292 26.90 -1.37 0.72
N THR A 293 25.76 -0.84 0.26
CA THR A 293 24.85 -0.04 1.07
C THR A 293 23.40 -0.49 0.91
N SER A 294 22.60 -0.31 1.96
CA SER A 294 21.15 -0.51 1.99
C SER A 294 20.53 0.47 2.99
N ALA A 295 19.53 1.24 2.56
CA ALA A 295 18.83 2.20 3.43
C ALA A 295 17.89 1.49 4.42
N SER A 296 17.25 0.40 3.98
CA SER A 296 16.39 -0.51 4.75
C SER A 296 17.18 -1.44 5.69
N GLY A 297 18.52 -1.39 5.63
CA GLY A 297 19.37 -2.25 6.44
C GLY A 297 19.27 -3.72 6.05
N ALA A 298 19.32 -4.01 4.75
CA ALA A 298 19.16 -5.34 4.17
C ALA A 298 20.46 -6.16 4.04
N LEU A 299 21.53 -5.82 4.76
CA LEU A 299 22.81 -6.54 4.70
C LEU A 299 23.05 -7.40 5.95
N ASP A 300 23.36 -8.68 5.76
CA ASP A 300 23.76 -9.59 6.83
C ASP A 300 25.28 -9.85 6.80
N ALA A 301 25.98 -9.34 7.82
CA ALA A 301 27.41 -9.56 7.98
C ALA A 301 27.76 -11.04 8.26
N ALA A 302 26.85 -11.83 8.85
CA ALA A 302 27.12 -13.24 9.13
C ALA A 302 27.15 -14.07 7.83
N GLY A 303 26.27 -13.74 6.88
CA GLY A 303 26.24 -14.30 5.55
C GLY A 303 27.29 -13.74 4.58
N TRP A 304 28.07 -12.73 4.96
CA TRP A 304 29.04 -12.06 4.08
C TRP A 304 30.29 -12.91 3.83
N LYS A 305 30.76 -12.93 2.58
CA LYS A 305 32.01 -13.58 2.15
C LYS A 305 32.98 -12.53 1.64
N THR A 306 33.92 -12.18 2.52
CA THR A 306 34.89 -11.10 2.38
C THR A 306 36.01 -11.41 1.37
N ILE A 307 36.59 -10.38 0.75
CA ILE A 307 37.83 -10.45 -0.03
C ILE A 307 39.01 -10.81 0.88
N THR A 308 39.13 -10.15 2.05
CA THR A 308 40.23 -10.33 3.03
C THR A 308 40.52 -11.78 3.43
N ASP A 309 39.53 -12.67 3.39
CA ASP A 309 39.71 -14.06 3.84
C ASP A 309 39.61 -15.08 2.69
N ASN A 310 39.23 -14.66 1.49
CA ASN A 310 38.84 -15.59 0.42
C ASN A 310 39.49 -15.30 -0.93
N TYR A 311 39.77 -14.03 -1.27
CA TYR A 311 40.14 -13.63 -2.62
C TYR A 311 41.44 -12.80 -2.71
N ASP A 312 42.03 -12.44 -1.57
CA ASP A 312 43.38 -11.86 -1.49
C ASP A 312 44.47 -12.93 -1.21
N ASN A 313 45.77 -12.61 -1.33
CA ASN A 313 46.88 -13.57 -1.06
C ASN A 313 48.23 -12.93 -0.66
N ALA A 314 48.22 -11.75 -0.05
CA ALA A 314 49.46 -11.10 0.40
C ALA A 314 50.08 -11.77 1.65
N ALA A 315 49.25 -12.22 2.61
CA ALA A 315 49.69 -13.00 3.77
C ALA A 315 48.65 -14.02 4.33
N GLY A 316 47.47 -14.16 3.72
CA GLY A 316 46.29 -14.90 4.24
C GLY A 316 45.91 -16.20 3.49
N PRO A 317 44.76 -16.83 3.83
CA PRO A 317 44.30 -18.11 3.26
C PRO A 317 43.56 -18.00 1.91
N GLY A 318 43.35 -16.78 1.39
CA GLY A 318 42.62 -16.55 0.14
C GLY A 318 43.32 -17.09 -1.10
N ASP A 319 42.59 -17.16 -2.21
CA ASP A 319 43.09 -17.75 -3.46
C ASP A 319 43.86 -16.79 -4.36
N GLY A 320 43.90 -15.50 -3.98
CA GLY A 320 44.55 -14.42 -4.72
C GLY A 320 43.89 -14.08 -6.05
N SER A 321 42.63 -14.48 -6.25
CA SER A 321 41.93 -14.23 -7.51
C SER A 321 41.53 -12.78 -7.72
N VAL A 322 41.34 -12.00 -6.65
CA VAL A 322 41.12 -10.54 -6.73
C VAL A 322 42.42 -9.79 -6.51
N ASP A 323 43.20 -10.17 -5.50
CA ASP A 323 44.45 -9.50 -5.16
C ASP A 323 45.53 -10.51 -4.75
N ALA A 324 46.65 -10.54 -5.45
CA ALA A 324 47.66 -11.59 -5.23
C ALA A 324 48.74 -11.16 -4.23
N ASP A 325 48.85 -9.87 -3.93
CA ASP A 325 50.04 -9.29 -3.31
C ASP A 325 49.79 -8.13 -2.34
N ASP A 326 48.58 -7.58 -2.27
CA ASP A 326 48.18 -6.63 -1.21
C ASP A 326 47.17 -7.23 -0.20
N ASP A 327 47.31 -6.89 1.09
CA ASP A 327 46.40 -7.35 2.17
C ASP A 327 45.13 -6.49 2.16
N TRP A 328 43.97 -7.10 2.34
CA TRP A 328 42.68 -6.41 2.49
C TRP A 328 42.19 -6.39 3.94
N ALA A 329 41.32 -5.45 4.30
CA ALA A 329 40.63 -5.43 5.59
C ALA A 329 39.17 -4.97 5.51
N VAL A 330 38.33 -5.58 6.35
CA VAL A 330 36.96 -5.09 6.63
C VAL A 330 37.03 -3.70 7.26
N SER A 331 36.30 -2.77 6.66
CA SER A 331 36.17 -1.38 7.12
C SER A 331 34.88 -1.20 7.93
N THR A 332 33.74 -1.67 7.41
CA THR A 332 32.43 -1.57 8.06
C THR A 332 31.65 -2.87 7.92
N SER A 333 30.90 -3.25 8.95
CA SER A 333 30.04 -4.44 8.97
C SER A 333 28.75 -4.19 9.75
N THR A 334 27.80 -3.46 9.16
CA THR A 334 26.48 -3.19 9.72
C THR A 334 25.39 -3.65 8.76
N THR A 335 24.13 -3.60 9.20
CA THR A 335 22.97 -3.91 8.35
C THR A 335 22.79 -2.94 7.20
N GLY A 336 23.23 -1.69 7.36
CA GLY A 336 23.18 -0.67 6.31
C GLY A 336 24.44 -0.59 5.44
N VAL A 337 25.60 -1.08 5.90
CA VAL A 337 26.87 -0.97 5.15
C VAL A 337 27.79 -2.16 5.39
N LEU A 338 28.25 -2.79 4.31
CA LEU A 338 29.37 -3.74 4.32
C LEU A 338 30.49 -3.21 3.42
N SER A 339 31.72 -3.07 3.93
CA SER A 339 32.82 -2.54 3.12
C SER A 339 34.18 -3.12 3.46
N GLU A 340 35.03 -3.26 2.44
CA GLU A 340 36.42 -3.68 2.55
C GLU A 340 37.33 -2.74 1.78
N ALA A 341 38.57 -2.61 2.24
CA ALA A 341 39.61 -1.83 1.57
C ALA A 341 40.98 -2.47 1.72
N VAL A 342 41.85 -2.21 0.74
CA VAL A 342 43.26 -2.58 0.78
C VAL A 342 43.98 -1.82 1.91
N VAL A 343 44.83 -2.52 2.69
CA VAL A 343 45.58 -1.95 3.83
C VAL A 343 46.83 -1.17 3.38
N GLY A 344 47.09 -1.15 2.08
CA GLY A 344 48.15 -0.42 1.39
C GLY A 344 48.67 -1.25 0.21
N GLY A 345 48.91 -0.62 -0.95
CA GLY A 345 49.23 -1.37 -2.16
C GLY A 345 48.79 -0.70 -3.45
N ASN A 346 48.88 -1.43 -4.56
CA ASN A 346 48.25 -1.05 -5.83
C ASN A 346 46.80 -1.52 -5.95
N GLY A 347 46.35 -2.40 -5.05
CA GLY A 347 45.02 -2.98 -5.07
C GLY A 347 44.87 -4.06 -6.15
N GLY A 348 43.70 -4.70 -6.13
CA GLY A 348 43.40 -5.89 -6.91
C GLY A 348 42.95 -5.63 -8.34
N ASN A 349 42.68 -6.71 -9.06
CA ASN A 349 42.17 -6.67 -10.43
C ASN A 349 40.87 -7.48 -10.56
N LEU A 350 39.93 -6.95 -11.33
CA LEU A 350 38.75 -7.68 -11.79
C LEU A 350 38.88 -7.93 -13.29
N ALA A 351 39.22 -9.16 -13.67
CA ALA A 351 39.27 -9.55 -15.08
C ALA A 351 37.87 -9.50 -15.73
N ASN A 352 37.81 -9.35 -17.05
CA ASN A 352 36.53 -9.36 -17.77
C ASN A 352 35.78 -10.69 -17.53
N ASN A 353 34.51 -10.61 -17.17
CA ASN A 353 33.63 -11.69 -16.72
C ASN A 353 34.08 -12.42 -15.43
N GLN A 354 35.03 -11.86 -14.67
CA GLN A 354 35.35 -12.38 -13.35
C GLN A 354 34.14 -12.22 -12.44
N GLN A 355 33.85 -13.27 -11.68
CA GLN A 355 32.79 -13.31 -10.69
C GLN A 355 33.42 -13.40 -9.30
N VAL A 356 33.05 -12.47 -8.42
CA VAL A 356 33.42 -12.47 -7.01
C VAL A 356 32.14 -12.68 -6.22
N VAL A 357 32.00 -13.87 -5.63
CA VAL A 357 30.83 -14.19 -4.78
C VAL A 357 31.05 -13.55 -3.42
N LEU A 358 30.21 -12.58 -3.06
CA LEU A 358 30.30 -11.82 -1.83
C LEU A 358 29.44 -12.41 -0.70
N SER A 359 28.86 -13.60 -0.89
CA SER A 359 28.04 -14.26 0.12
C SER A 359 28.50 -15.69 0.42
N GLN A 360 28.23 -16.14 1.64
CA GLN A 360 28.30 -17.53 2.07
C GLN A 360 27.03 -18.29 1.65
N ALA A 361 26.98 -19.59 1.97
CA ALA A 361 25.76 -20.38 1.78
C ALA A 361 24.67 -19.87 2.73
N GLY A 362 23.60 -19.31 2.17
CA GLY A 362 22.52 -18.64 2.92
C GLY A 362 22.29 -17.19 2.50
N GLY A 363 23.22 -16.61 1.75
CA GLY A 363 23.12 -15.23 1.26
C GLY A 363 23.59 -14.19 2.28
N SER A 364 23.82 -12.97 1.82
CA SER A 364 24.07 -11.80 2.70
C SER A 364 23.02 -10.71 2.50
N TRP A 365 22.12 -10.87 1.54
CA TRP A 365 20.96 -10.01 1.41
C TRP A 365 19.84 -10.52 2.31
N ILE A 366 19.38 -9.67 3.22
CA ILE A 366 18.19 -9.90 4.03
C ILE A 366 16.99 -9.64 3.12
N LYS A 367 16.34 -10.73 2.71
CA LYS A 367 15.22 -10.68 1.78
C LYS A 367 14.12 -9.75 2.30
N ASN A 368 13.72 -8.83 1.44
CA ASN A 368 12.63 -7.89 1.63
C ASN A 368 12.21 -7.39 0.24
N PRO A 369 10.99 -6.85 0.07
CA PRO A 369 10.56 -6.40 -1.24
C PRO A 369 11.35 -5.16 -1.71
N THR A 370 11.80 -4.25 -0.85
CA THR A 370 12.35 -2.93 -1.21
C THR A 370 13.55 -2.94 -2.17
N GLU A 371 14.35 -4.02 -2.20
CA GLU A 371 15.43 -4.23 -3.18
C GLU A 371 16.40 -3.03 -3.35
N ASP A 372 16.75 -2.37 -2.25
CA ASP A 372 17.45 -1.08 -2.19
C ASP A 372 18.99 -1.15 -2.15
N LEU A 373 19.56 -2.26 -2.60
CA LEU A 373 20.99 -2.47 -2.55
C LEU A 373 21.73 -1.58 -3.55
N ALA A 374 22.87 -1.03 -3.14
CA ALA A 374 23.82 -0.37 -4.03
C ALA A 374 25.26 -0.82 -3.73
N ILE A 375 26.15 -0.72 -4.72
CA ILE A 375 27.58 -0.98 -4.54
C ILE A 375 28.43 0.07 -5.26
N ALA A 376 29.44 0.58 -4.54
CA ALA A 376 30.47 1.46 -5.06
C ALA A 376 31.85 0.81 -4.93
N LEU A 377 32.67 0.89 -5.98
CA LEU A 377 34.02 0.36 -6.04
C LEU A 377 35.01 1.49 -6.30
N THR A 378 36.02 1.62 -5.46
CA THR A 378 37.05 2.66 -5.62
C THR A 378 38.32 2.03 -6.19
N PHE A 379 38.86 2.63 -7.23
CA PHE A 379 40.09 2.22 -7.89
C PHE A 379 41.21 3.23 -7.65
N THR A 380 42.43 2.82 -7.97
CA THR A 380 43.64 3.63 -7.85
C THR A 380 43.48 4.97 -8.58
N GLY A 381 43.87 6.06 -7.91
CA GLY A 381 43.65 7.42 -8.40
C GLY A 381 42.34 8.04 -7.92
N GLY A 382 41.55 7.34 -7.10
CA GLY A 382 40.30 7.84 -6.52
C GLY A 382 39.10 7.73 -7.46
N VAL A 383 39.19 6.89 -8.49
CA VAL A 383 38.09 6.66 -9.44
C VAL A 383 37.07 5.73 -8.79
N THR A 384 35.87 6.22 -8.52
CA THR A 384 34.75 5.39 -8.04
C THR A 384 33.91 4.92 -9.21
N ARG A 385 33.46 3.66 -9.15
CA ARG A 385 32.52 3.05 -10.09
C ARG A 385 31.37 2.42 -9.32
N THR A 386 30.16 2.75 -9.70
CA THR A 386 28.93 2.11 -9.22
C THR A 386 28.54 0.96 -10.15
N ALA A 387 28.02 -0.12 -9.58
CA ALA A 387 27.49 -1.24 -10.37
C ALA A 387 25.96 -1.12 -10.48
N ASN A 388 25.41 -1.59 -11.61
CA ASN A 388 23.99 -1.91 -11.70
C ASN A 388 23.71 -3.10 -10.76
N VAL A 389 22.71 -2.97 -9.90
CA VAL A 389 22.26 -4.05 -9.03
C VAL A 389 21.11 -4.76 -9.70
N ASN A 390 21.36 -6.00 -10.13
CA ASN A 390 20.41 -6.81 -10.86
C ASN A 390 19.88 -7.93 -9.96
N PHE A 391 18.63 -7.81 -9.53
CA PHE A 391 17.96 -8.86 -8.78
C PHE A 391 17.41 -9.94 -9.74
N VAL A 392 17.80 -11.19 -9.49
CA VAL A 392 17.45 -12.36 -10.30
C VAL A 392 16.76 -13.43 -9.46
N GLY A 393 16.17 -14.44 -10.09
CA GLY A 393 15.40 -15.47 -9.38
C GLY A 393 13.93 -15.07 -9.22
N ASN A 394 13.15 -15.90 -8.52
CA ASN A 394 11.70 -15.75 -8.36
C ASN A 394 10.95 -15.52 -9.71
N GLY A 395 11.34 -16.24 -10.76
CA GLY A 395 10.72 -16.07 -12.08
C GLY A 395 11.02 -14.74 -12.79
N GLY A 396 11.88 -13.88 -12.22
CA GLY A 396 12.13 -12.52 -12.69
C GLY A 396 11.35 -11.45 -11.91
N GLU A 397 10.43 -11.86 -11.04
CA GLU A 397 9.54 -10.96 -10.31
C GLU A 397 10.05 -10.68 -8.90
N ARG A 398 9.73 -9.50 -8.37
CA ARG A 398 9.93 -9.12 -6.97
C ARG A 398 9.05 -9.99 -6.07
N PHE A 399 9.41 -10.14 -4.79
CA PHE A 399 8.49 -10.73 -3.81
C PHE A 399 7.31 -9.79 -3.58
N GLU A 400 6.11 -10.36 -3.58
CA GLU A 400 4.89 -9.61 -3.24
C GLU A 400 4.98 -9.11 -1.79
N VAL A 401 4.40 -7.93 -1.54
CA VAL A 401 4.27 -7.43 -0.16
C VAL A 401 3.45 -8.45 0.65
N GLY A 402 3.94 -8.83 1.82
CA GLY A 402 3.33 -9.87 2.65
C GLY A 402 3.78 -11.30 2.36
N ASP A 403 4.55 -11.58 1.29
CA ASP A 403 5.24 -12.88 1.12
C ASP A 403 6.42 -12.94 2.11
N LEU A 404 6.14 -13.42 3.33
CA LEU A 404 7.09 -13.44 4.45
C LEU A 404 7.99 -14.66 4.43
N ASN A 405 7.58 -15.73 3.73
CA ASN A 405 8.39 -16.94 3.60
C ASN A 405 9.32 -16.90 2.36
N PHE A 406 9.07 -15.97 1.45
CA PHE A 406 9.85 -15.69 0.24
C PHE A 406 9.92 -16.89 -0.72
N ASP A 407 8.82 -17.61 -0.89
CA ASP A 407 8.67 -18.69 -1.87
C ASP A 407 8.05 -18.23 -3.20
N GLY A 408 7.69 -16.95 -3.29
CA GLY A 408 7.09 -16.34 -4.48
C GLY A 408 5.58 -16.50 -4.54
N SER A 409 4.91 -16.86 -3.45
CA SER A 409 3.45 -17.02 -3.40
C SER A 409 2.88 -16.57 -2.06
N LEU A 410 2.07 -15.51 -2.07
CA LEU A 410 1.36 -15.03 -0.89
C LEU A 410 0.24 -15.99 -0.47
N SER A 411 0.50 -16.76 0.60
CA SER A 411 -0.27 -17.95 0.98
C SER A 411 -0.56 -18.03 2.49
N ALA A 412 -1.24 -19.11 2.90
CA ALA A 412 -1.49 -19.40 4.32
C ALA A 412 -0.19 -19.63 5.13
N ALA A 413 0.91 -20.00 4.48
CA ALA A 413 2.20 -20.12 5.16
C ALA A 413 2.72 -18.75 5.61
N ASP A 414 2.47 -17.71 4.82
CA ASP A 414 2.85 -16.32 5.12
C ASP A 414 2.00 -15.74 6.24
N TRP A 415 0.70 -16.05 6.24
CA TRP A 415 -0.19 -15.70 7.35
C TRP A 415 0.32 -16.23 8.69
N THR A 416 0.80 -17.47 8.70
CA THR A 416 1.34 -18.09 9.91
C THR A 416 2.55 -17.32 10.44
N LEU A 417 3.41 -16.79 9.57
CA LEU A 417 4.55 -15.96 9.95
C LEU A 417 4.10 -14.56 10.40
N PHE A 418 3.13 -13.97 9.70
CA PHE A 418 2.58 -12.66 10.00
C PHE A 418 1.98 -12.61 11.40
N VAL A 419 1.07 -13.56 11.72
CA VAL A 419 0.44 -13.66 13.04
C VAL A 419 1.47 -13.95 14.14
N ALA A 420 2.47 -14.78 13.84
CA ALA A 420 3.52 -15.11 14.79
C ALA A 420 4.37 -13.88 15.20
N GLY A 421 4.48 -12.87 14.34
CA GLY A 421 5.16 -11.60 14.65
C GLY A 421 4.26 -10.48 15.17
N GLY A 422 2.94 -10.69 15.19
CA GLY A 422 1.96 -9.66 15.56
C GLY A 422 2.14 -9.13 16.98
N ASP A 423 2.06 -7.82 17.13
CA ASP A 423 2.23 -7.00 18.34
C ASP A 423 3.56 -7.21 19.08
N MET A 424 4.60 -7.72 18.40
CA MET A 424 5.97 -7.74 18.92
C MET A 424 6.62 -6.36 18.79
N ASP A 425 7.50 -6.00 19.72
CA ASP A 425 8.36 -4.81 19.60
C ASP A 425 9.50 -5.11 18.62
N LEU A 426 9.45 -4.51 17.43
CA LEU A 426 10.41 -4.70 16.35
C LEU A 426 11.36 -3.49 16.19
N SER A 427 11.22 -2.46 17.02
CA SER A 427 11.94 -1.18 16.93
C SER A 427 13.47 -1.29 17.01
N ALA A 428 13.99 -2.41 17.51
CA ALA A 428 15.42 -2.70 17.58
C ALA A 428 16.00 -3.35 16.32
N LEU A 429 15.17 -3.70 15.33
CA LEU A 429 15.56 -4.34 14.09
C LEU A 429 15.73 -3.32 12.96
N SER A 430 16.45 -3.68 11.89
CA SER A 430 16.40 -2.88 10.67
C SER A 430 15.04 -3.06 9.97
N PRO A 431 14.61 -2.09 9.13
CA PRO A 431 13.40 -2.22 8.31
C PRO A 431 13.28 -3.58 7.58
N ALA A 432 14.36 -4.04 6.95
CA ALA A 432 14.38 -5.31 6.24
C ALA A 432 14.23 -6.54 7.18
N GLN A 433 14.68 -6.44 8.43
CA GLN A 433 14.52 -7.48 9.45
C GLN A 433 13.13 -7.46 10.08
N ALA A 434 12.60 -6.27 10.38
CA ALA A 434 11.25 -6.08 10.89
C ALA A 434 10.21 -6.58 9.89
N TYR A 435 10.41 -6.33 8.59
CA TYR A 435 9.57 -6.86 7.51
C TYR A 435 9.40 -8.38 7.57
N GLN A 436 10.47 -9.13 7.85
CA GLN A 436 10.41 -10.60 7.95
C GLN A 436 9.54 -11.10 9.12
N LEU A 437 9.20 -10.20 10.05
CA LEU A 437 8.32 -10.43 11.20
C LEU A 437 6.95 -9.75 11.03
N GLY A 438 6.64 -9.22 9.84
CA GLY A 438 5.33 -8.70 9.49
C GLY A 438 5.13 -7.20 9.67
N ASP A 439 6.19 -6.43 9.93
CA ASP A 439 6.15 -4.96 9.83
C ASP A 439 6.20 -4.54 8.35
N LEU A 440 5.05 -4.25 7.76
CA LEU A 440 4.88 -3.99 6.34
C LEU A 440 4.89 -2.49 6.01
N ASN A 441 4.62 -1.62 7.00
CA ASN A 441 4.62 -0.16 6.84
C ASN A 441 5.92 0.51 7.36
N ASN A 442 6.82 -0.25 7.99
CA ASN A 442 8.10 0.18 8.54
C ASN A 442 7.98 1.20 9.70
N ASP A 443 6.97 1.04 10.55
CA ASP A 443 6.81 1.84 11.78
C ASP A 443 7.45 1.20 13.03
N GLY A 444 8.00 -0.02 12.88
CA GLY A 444 8.68 -0.74 13.94
C GLY A 444 7.77 -1.60 14.81
N VAL A 445 6.50 -1.76 14.44
CA VAL A 445 5.56 -2.71 15.04
C VAL A 445 4.90 -3.58 13.95
N ASN A 446 4.24 -4.67 14.35
CA ASN A 446 3.35 -5.43 13.48
C ASN A 446 1.96 -5.35 14.09
N ASP A 447 1.14 -4.39 13.65
CA ASP A 447 -0.11 -4.04 14.32
C ASP A 447 -1.36 -4.22 13.41
N LEU A 448 -2.44 -3.48 13.68
CA LEU A 448 -3.66 -3.52 12.86
C LEU A 448 -3.47 -2.88 11.48
N ALA A 449 -2.56 -1.91 11.35
CA ALA A 449 -2.21 -1.28 10.08
C ALA A 449 -1.45 -2.28 9.18
N ASP A 450 -0.48 -3.01 9.73
CA ASP A 450 0.23 -4.06 8.99
C ASP A 450 -0.70 -5.20 8.58
N PHE A 451 -1.66 -5.54 9.44
CA PHE A 451 -2.68 -6.52 9.08
C PHE A 451 -3.53 -6.05 7.90
N GLY A 452 -3.87 -4.76 7.87
CA GLY A 452 -4.53 -4.14 6.73
C GLY A 452 -3.71 -4.25 5.45
N ALA A 453 -2.41 -3.98 5.52
CA ALA A 453 -1.49 -4.12 4.39
C ALA A 453 -1.38 -5.57 3.92
N PHE A 454 -1.21 -6.52 4.85
CA PHE A 454 -1.12 -7.96 4.55
C PHE A 454 -2.41 -8.46 3.88
N LYS A 455 -3.57 -8.14 4.46
CA LYS A 455 -4.88 -8.59 3.93
C LYS A 455 -5.13 -8.03 2.54
N THR A 456 -4.82 -6.75 2.30
CA THR A 456 -4.94 -6.12 0.99
C THR A 456 -4.07 -6.83 -0.05
N ALA A 457 -2.81 -7.11 0.28
CA ALA A 457 -1.91 -7.84 -0.61
C ALA A 457 -2.40 -9.28 -0.86
N TYR A 458 -2.89 -9.96 0.19
CA TYR A 458 -3.39 -11.32 0.11
C TYR A 458 -4.61 -11.43 -0.81
N GLU A 459 -5.55 -10.50 -0.70
CA GLU A 459 -6.73 -10.41 -1.56
C GLU A 459 -6.37 -10.06 -3.01
N ALA A 460 -5.35 -9.21 -3.23
CA ALA A 460 -4.86 -8.89 -4.56
C ALA A 460 -4.22 -10.13 -5.24
N ALA A 461 -3.39 -10.88 -4.51
CA ALA A 461 -2.69 -12.05 -5.02
C ALA A 461 -3.62 -13.25 -5.28
N ASN A 462 -4.60 -13.47 -4.42
CA ASN A 462 -5.51 -14.62 -4.49
C ASN A 462 -6.85 -14.29 -5.19
N GLY A 463 -7.11 -13.00 -5.43
CA GLY A 463 -8.28 -12.45 -6.08
C GLY A 463 -9.47 -12.22 -5.15
N ALA A 464 -10.06 -11.03 -5.19
CA ALA A 464 -11.30 -10.68 -4.47
C ALA A 464 -12.49 -11.63 -4.77
N ALA A 465 -12.45 -12.36 -5.89
CA ALA A 465 -13.45 -13.37 -6.24
C ALA A 465 -13.38 -14.64 -5.36
N ALA A 466 -12.25 -14.95 -4.73
CA ALA A 466 -12.16 -16.03 -3.74
C ALA A 466 -12.94 -15.67 -2.45
N PHE A 467 -13.01 -14.38 -2.12
CA PHE A 467 -13.75 -13.83 -0.98
C PHE A 467 -15.23 -13.59 -1.31
N ALA A 468 -15.54 -13.02 -2.48
CA ALA A 468 -16.93 -12.82 -2.94
C ALA A 468 -17.67 -14.13 -3.29
N ALA A 469 -16.95 -15.22 -3.56
CA ALA A 469 -17.52 -16.55 -3.75
C ALA A 469 -18.02 -17.20 -2.44
N LEU A 470 -17.67 -16.68 -1.26
CA LEU A 470 -18.23 -17.13 0.02
C LEU A 470 -19.68 -16.65 0.24
N PHE A 471 -20.06 -15.50 -0.31
CA PHE A 471 -21.40 -14.92 -0.13
C PHE A 471 -22.32 -15.09 -1.35
N ALA A 472 -21.77 -15.45 -2.50
CA ALA A 472 -22.57 -16.09 -3.53
C ALA A 472 -22.84 -17.52 -3.06
N VAL A 473 -24.01 -17.77 -2.48
CA VAL A 473 -24.58 -19.12 -2.47
C VAL A 473 -25.18 -19.36 -3.86
N PRO A 474 -24.50 -19.98 -4.85
CA PRO A 474 -25.23 -20.64 -5.92
C PRO A 474 -25.87 -21.85 -5.30
N GLU A 475 -27.18 -21.84 -5.07
CA GLU A 475 -27.93 -23.04 -4.69
C GLU A 475 -27.58 -24.21 -5.64
N PRO A 476 -26.85 -25.27 -5.21
CA PRO A 476 -26.57 -26.39 -6.09
C PRO A 476 -27.31 -27.62 -5.56
N THR A 477 -28.63 -27.56 -5.38
CA THR A 477 -29.39 -28.79 -5.06
C THR A 477 -30.75 -28.95 -5.74
N ALA A 478 -31.41 -27.89 -6.22
CA ALA A 478 -32.70 -28.04 -6.91
C ALA A 478 -32.57 -28.70 -8.30
N TRP A 479 -31.50 -28.38 -9.06
CA TRP A 479 -31.31 -28.90 -10.42
C TRP A 479 -30.74 -30.32 -10.46
N VAL A 480 -29.85 -30.68 -9.53
CA VAL A 480 -29.28 -32.04 -9.45
C VAL A 480 -30.33 -33.05 -8.97
N LEU A 481 -31.20 -32.66 -8.01
CA LEU A 481 -32.35 -33.48 -7.62
C LEU A 481 -33.41 -33.56 -8.74
N GLY A 482 -33.62 -32.49 -9.51
CA GLY A 482 -34.49 -32.49 -10.68
C GLY A 482 -34.00 -33.41 -11.81
N VAL A 483 -32.70 -33.41 -12.10
CA VAL A 483 -32.09 -34.25 -13.15
C VAL A 483 -31.97 -35.71 -12.69
N LEU A 484 -31.68 -35.98 -11.42
CA LEU A 484 -31.69 -37.34 -10.86
C LEU A 484 -33.11 -37.92 -10.76
N ALA A 485 -34.13 -37.10 -10.50
CA ALA A 485 -35.54 -37.52 -10.55
C ALA A 485 -36.00 -37.87 -11.98
N ILE A 486 -35.51 -37.14 -12.99
CA ILE A 486 -35.81 -37.44 -14.41
C ILE A 486 -35.02 -38.65 -14.91
N ALA A 487 -33.77 -38.84 -14.46
CA ALA A 487 -32.94 -39.99 -14.80
C ALA A 487 -33.43 -41.30 -14.14
N SER A 488 -33.92 -41.24 -12.90
CA SER A 488 -34.48 -42.41 -12.20
C SER A 488 -35.83 -42.88 -12.78
N LEU A 489 -36.62 -41.98 -13.38
CA LEU A 489 -37.82 -42.34 -14.15
C LEU A 489 -37.51 -42.96 -15.54
N ALA A 490 -36.31 -42.77 -16.08
CA ALA A 490 -35.88 -43.36 -17.35
C ALA A 490 -35.23 -44.75 -17.21
N VAL A 491 -34.72 -45.11 -16.03
CA VAL A 491 -34.00 -46.38 -15.78
C VAL A 491 -34.90 -47.53 -15.29
N VAL A 492 -36.16 -47.28 -14.93
CA VAL A 492 -37.10 -48.34 -14.49
C VAL A 492 -37.83 -49.05 -15.66
N ARG A 493 -37.51 -48.76 -16.93
CA ARG A 493 -38.17 -49.39 -18.10
C ARG A 493 -37.37 -50.41 -18.92
N SER A 494 -36.18 -50.82 -18.49
CA SER A 494 -35.50 -52.01 -19.00
C SER A 494 -34.84 -52.67 -17.80
N VAL A 495 -35.31 -53.80 -17.29
CA VAL A 495 -34.98 -55.14 -17.80
C VAL A 495 -36.01 -56.12 -17.21
N THR A 496 -36.70 -56.88 -18.06
CA THR A 496 -37.38 -58.13 -17.63
C THR A 496 -36.44 -59.32 -17.85
N PRO A 497 -36.44 -60.34 -16.97
CA PRO A 497 -35.67 -61.55 -17.18
C PRO A 497 -36.42 -62.56 -18.06
N ALA A 498 -35.69 -63.20 -18.96
CA ALA A 498 -36.18 -64.23 -19.86
C ALA A 498 -36.61 -65.51 -19.11
N ARG A 499 -37.85 -65.97 -19.36
CA ARG A 499 -38.26 -67.37 -19.17
C ARG A 499 -39.05 -67.86 -20.38
N ALA A 500 -38.65 -69.06 -20.81
CA ALA A 500 -39.13 -69.72 -22.01
C ALA A 500 -40.54 -70.32 -21.89
N ARG A 501 -41.14 -70.52 -23.07
CA ARG A 501 -42.19 -71.46 -23.50
C ARG A 501 -43.66 -70.99 -23.62
N ARG A 502 -44.06 -71.04 -24.89
CA ARG A 502 -45.27 -71.63 -25.52
C ARG A 502 -46.49 -70.73 -25.82
N GLN A 503 -46.63 -70.52 -27.13
CA GLN A 503 -47.83 -70.70 -27.98
C GLN A 503 -49.02 -69.75 -27.82
N PHE A 504 -49.26 -68.94 -28.85
CA PHE A 504 -50.39 -68.99 -29.81
C PHE A 504 -50.62 -67.57 -30.41
N ALA A 505 -50.70 -67.51 -31.74
CA ALA A 505 -51.13 -66.33 -32.54
C ALA A 505 -52.69 -66.22 -32.54
N PRO A 506 -53.38 -65.29 -33.27
CA PRO A 506 -52.92 -64.22 -34.18
C PRO A 506 -53.71 -62.86 -34.18
N ALA A 507 -53.27 -61.96 -35.08
CA ALA A 507 -54.02 -60.95 -35.87
C ALA A 507 -54.38 -59.59 -35.17
N THR A 508 -54.38 -58.38 -35.77
CA THR A 508 -54.71 -57.92 -37.14
C THR A 508 -54.40 -56.39 -37.32
N ILE A 509 -53.71 -55.99 -38.41
CA ILE A 509 -54.03 -54.89 -39.40
C ILE A 509 -53.83 -53.35 -39.16
N ARG A 510 -53.13 -52.75 -40.16
CA ARG A 510 -53.16 -51.41 -40.85
C ARG A 510 -52.55 -50.15 -40.20
N THR A 511 -51.45 -49.58 -40.74
CA THR A 511 -51.29 -48.49 -41.78
C THR A 511 -51.80 -47.10 -41.33
N VAL A 512 -51.18 -45.93 -41.53
CA VAL A 512 -50.38 -45.42 -42.68
C VAL A 512 -49.84 -43.98 -42.40
N ASN A 513 -48.74 -43.61 -43.08
CA ASN A 513 -48.27 -42.27 -43.55
C ASN A 513 -47.66 -41.17 -42.63
N SER A 514 -46.43 -40.80 -43.00
CA SER A 514 -45.75 -39.48 -42.95
C SER A 514 -46.33 -38.51 -44.03
N PRO A 515 -45.97 -37.20 -44.19
CA PRO A 515 -44.59 -36.65 -44.21
C PRO A 515 -44.37 -35.17 -43.72
N LEU A 516 -43.08 -34.78 -43.71
CA LEU A 516 -42.42 -33.44 -43.66
C LEU A 516 -42.91 -32.46 -44.79
N PRO A 517 -42.46 -31.18 -44.98
CA PRO A 517 -41.15 -30.57 -44.63
C PRO A 517 -40.99 -29.00 -44.45
N GLN A 518 -39.73 -28.57 -44.21
CA GLN A 518 -38.97 -27.39 -44.72
C GLN A 518 -39.20 -25.94 -44.18
N LYS A 519 -38.12 -25.30 -43.65
CA LYS A 519 -37.24 -24.21 -44.21
C LYS A 519 -37.97 -22.84 -44.30
N THR A 520 -37.45 -21.69 -43.85
CA THR A 520 -36.17 -21.01 -44.17
C THR A 520 -36.00 -19.76 -43.29
N ASP A 521 -34.74 -19.29 -43.20
CA ASP A 521 -34.22 -18.08 -42.56
C ASP A 521 -34.82 -16.73 -43.04
N MET A 522 -34.70 -15.69 -42.19
CA MET A 522 -33.97 -14.41 -42.43
C MET A 522 -34.63 -13.13 -41.84
N THR A 523 -33.76 -12.36 -41.16
CA THR A 523 -33.61 -10.88 -41.14
C THR A 523 -34.52 -9.92 -40.34
N ARG A 524 -33.84 -9.27 -39.37
CA ARG A 524 -33.64 -7.81 -39.13
C ARG A 524 -34.82 -6.84 -38.94
N SER A 525 -34.74 -6.21 -37.76
CA SER A 525 -34.74 -4.76 -37.45
C SER A 525 -36.04 -3.93 -37.44
N ARG A 526 -36.24 -3.36 -36.24
CA ARG A 526 -36.57 -1.96 -35.90
C ARG A 526 -38.00 -1.42 -36.19
N LEU A 527 -38.66 -1.16 -35.06
CA LEU A 527 -39.13 0.16 -34.58
C LEU A 527 -40.58 0.63 -34.83
N HIS A 528 -41.19 1.03 -33.70
CA HIS A 528 -42.17 2.11 -33.44
C HIS A 528 -43.69 1.80 -33.27
N ARG A 529 -44.05 1.78 -31.97
CA ARG A 529 -45.05 2.60 -31.25
C ARG A 529 -46.58 2.40 -31.43
N ALA A 530 -47.19 2.10 -30.28
CA ALA A 530 -48.36 2.72 -29.63
C ALA A 530 -49.76 2.07 -29.77
N GLY A 531 -50.42 1.88 -28.62
CA GLY A 531 -51.87 1.62 -28.47
C GLY A 531 -52.24 0.49 -27.48
N LEU A 532 -51.94 0.59 -26.19
CA LEU A 532 -52.83 1.09 -25.12
C LEU A 532 -54.05 0.18 -24.80
N TRP A 533 -53.99 -0.54 -23.67
CA TRP A 533 -55.15 -0.96 -22.88
C TRP A 533 -54.82 -0.86 -21.38
N LEU A 534 -55.78 -0.31 -20.63
CA LEU A 534 -55.66 0.23 -19.28
C LEU A 534 -56.44 -0.63 -18.25
N GLY A 535 -55.87 -0.76 -17.05
CA GLY A 535 -56.60 -0.85 -15.77
C GLY A 535 -56.48 -2.20 -15.03
N LEU A 536 -56.22 -2.28 -13.73
CA LEU A 536 -55.86 -1.31 -12.69
C LEU A 536 -55.47 -2.11 -11.41
N ALA A 537 -54.59 -1.52 -10.59
CA ALA A 537 -54.44 -1.68 -9.13
C ALA A 537 -53.47 -2.74 -8.58
N ALA A 538 -52.21 -2.31 -8.37
CA ALA A 538 -51.56 -2.23 -7.05
C ALA A 538 -50.09 -1.81 -7.26
N ALA A 539 -49.86 -0.53 -7.57
CA ALA A 539 -48.53 0.07 -7.46
C ALA A 539 -48.39 0.57 -6.02
N LEU A 540 -47.84 -0.29 -5.14
CA LEU A 540 -47.13 0.20 -3.98
C LEU A 540 -45.88 0.86 -4.55
N THR A 541 -45.81 2.18 -4.46
CA THR A 541 -44.64 2.98 -4.80
C THR A 541 -43.46 2.48 -3.99
N LEU A 542 -42.62 1.64 -4.60
CA LEU A 542 -41.20 1.56 -4.27
C LEU A 542 -40.63 2.93 -4.62
N LEU A 543 -40.69 3.85 -3.65
CA LEU A 543 -39.67 4.88 -3.53
C LEU A 543 -38.39 4.10 -3.24
N THR A 544 -37.66 3.71 -4.29
CA THR A 544 -36.22 3.56 -4.13
C THR A 544 -35.72 4.92 -3.70
N PRO A 545 -35.03 5.08 -2.56
CA PRO A 545 -34.20 6.25 -2.41
C PRO A 545 -33.26 6.23 -3.62
N VAL A 546 -33.37 7.23 -4.49
CA VAL A 546 -32.22 7.65 -5.26
C VAL A 546 -31.22 7.99 -4.18
N ALA A 547 -30.13 7.22 -4.06
CA ALA A 547 -29.00 7.68 -3.26
C ALA A 547 -28.70 9.09 -3.76
N ALA A 548 -28.87 10.08 -2.89
CA ALA A 548 -28.35 11.40 -3.18
C ALA A 548 -26.86 11.17 -3.46
N GLN A 549 -26.42 11.61 -4.63
CA GLN A 549 -25.01 11.60 -4.95
C GLN A 549 -24.31 12.44 -3.87
N ALA A 550 -23.25 11.89 -3.29
CA ALA A 550 -22.33 12.54 -2.35
C ALA A 550 -21.98 13.95 -2.85
N ALA A 551 -21.98 14.95 -1.96
CA ALA A 551 -21.92 16.36 -2.32
C ALA A 551 -20.61 17.00 -1.83
N ILE A 552 -19.52 16.72 -2.55
CA ILE A 552 -18.42 17.70 -2.68
C ILE A 552 -19.01 18.83 -3.53
N PHE A 553 -19.05 20.04 -2.99
CA PHE A 553 -19.65 21.18 -3.69
C PHE A 553 -18.61 22.20 -4.14
N GLU A 554 -17.45 22.29 -3.47
CA GLU A 554 -16.28 23.01 -3.98
C GLU A 554 -15.08 22.06 -4.08
N ASP A 555 -14.35 22.06 -5.20
CA ASP A 555 -13.21 21.15 -5.42
C ASP A 555 -12.15 21.75 -6.34
N PHE A 556 -11.04 22.21 -5.74
CA PHE A 556 -9.87 22.75 -6.44
C PHE A 556 -8.75 21.72 -6.42
N GLN A 557 -8.44 21.14 -7.58
CA GLN A 557 -7.46 20.06 -7.73
C GLN A 557 -6.09 20.54 -8.25
N PHE A 558 -5.98 21.81 -8.63
CA PHE A 558 -4.74 22.45 -9.09
C PHE A 558 -3.98 21.72 -10.20
N ASN A 559 -4.69 20.93 -11.01
CA ASN A 559 -4.19 20.30 -12.24
C ASN A 559 -4.16 21.27 -13.43
N ASP A 560 -4.35 22.56 -13.19
CA ASP A 560 -4.27 23.63 -14.17
C ASP A 560 -2.81 23.84 -14.68
N PRO A 561 -2.60 24.54 -15.81
CA PRO A 561 -1.26 24.85 -16.30
C PRO A 561 -0.42 25.68 -15.30
N ASN A 562 0.91 25.55 -15.37
CA ASN A 562 1.82 26.34 -14.56
C ASN A 562 1.57 27.85 -14.73
N GLY A 563 1.62 28.61 -13.64
CA GLY A 563 1.34 30.04 -13.61
C GLY A 563 -0.15 30.40 -13.39
N THR A 564 -1.05 29.42 -13.33
CA THR A 564 -2.47 29.67 -13.02
C THR A 564 -2.60 30.21 -11.59
N GLN A 565 -3.15 31.42 -11.43
CA GLN A 565 -3.38 32.05 -10.13
C GLN A 565 -4.64 31.48 -9.45
N LEU A 566 -4.76 31.59 -8.12
CA LEU A 566 -5.89 31.04 -7.35
C LEU A 566 -7.27 31.44 -7.91
N ILE A 567 -7.38 32.69 -8.39
CA ILE A 567 -8.62 33.23 -8.96
C ILE A 567 -9.03 32.55 -10.27
N ASP A 568 -8.07 31.98 -11.01
CA ASP A 568 -8.26 31.35 -12.30
C ASP A 568 -8.25 29.81 -12.21
N THR A 569 -8.06 29.24 -11.01
CA THR A 569 -8.03 27.78 -10.81
C THR A 569 -9.39 27.15 -11.05
N THR A 570 -9.40 25.96 -11.65
CA THR A 570 -10.66 25.29 -12.01
C THR A 570 -11.33 24.69 -10.78
N ASN A 571 -12.55 25.15 -10.47
CA ASN A 571 -13.44 24.48 -9.51
C ASN A 571 -14.22 23.35 -10.20
N SER A 572 -13.96 22.11 -9.79
CA SER A 572 -14.57 20.89 -10.34
C SER A 572 -15.81 20.41 -9.58
N GLY A 573 -16.10 20.99 -8.41
CA GLY A 573 -17.24 20.63 -7.54
C GLY A 573 -18.57 21.18 -8.06
N THR A 574 -18.60 22.48 -8.39
CA THR A 574 -19.75 23.14 -9.02
C THR A 574 -19.32 24.12 -10.10
N ASN A 575 -20.16 24.31 -11.13
CA ASN A 575 -19.90 25.30 -12.18
C ASN A 575 -20.34 26.69 -11.70
N GLY A 576 -19.44 27.47 -11.08
CA GLY A 576 -19.60 28.93 -11.04
C GLY A 576 -19.12 29.70 -9.80
N ASP A 577 -18.63 29.03 -8.75
CA ASP A 577 -18.09 29.70 -7.57
C ASP A 577 -16.56 29.73 -7.66
N ASP A 578 -16.00 30.94 -7.79
CA ASP A 578 -14.57 31.22 -7.91
C ASP A 578 -14.07 31.91 -6.63
N TRP A 579 -12.76 31.83 -6.37
CA TRP A 579 -12.15 32.55 -5.25
C TRP A 579 -12.19 34.07 -5.49
N ASP A 580 -12.64 34.83 -4.50
CA ASP A 580 -12.34 36.26 -4.37
C ASP A 580 -10.96 36.38 -3.72
N VAL A 581 -9.95 36.64 -4.56
CA VAL A 581 -8.53 36.57 -4.19
C VAL A 581 -8.00 37.96 -3.86
N ASP A 582 -7.28 38.05 -2.76
CA ASP A 582 -6.56 39.27 -2.38
C ASP A 582 -5.40 39.51 -3.35
N ALA A 583 -5.18 40.76 -3.75
CA ALA A 583 -4.07 41.13 -4.62
C ALA A 583 -2.70 40.79 -4.01
N ASP A 584 -2.64 40.71 -2.67
CA ASP A 584 -1.45 40.32 -1.95
C ASP A 584 -1.05 38.84 -2.19
N LEU A 585 -1.94 37.96 -2.71
CA LEU A 585 -1.60 36.58 -3.11
C LEU A 585 -1.13 36.44 -4.57
N SER A 586 -0.91 37.55 -5.29
CA SER A 586 -0.67 37.53 -6.75
C SER A 586 0.60 36.79 -7.20
N ASN A 587 1.55 36.52 -6.30
CA ASN A 587 2.76 35.75 -6.59
C ASN A 587 2.57 34.23 -6.43
N SER A 588 1.45 33.79 -5.86
CA SER A 588 1.13 32.37 -5.74
C SER A 588 0.49 31.86 -7.03
N SER A 589 0.91 30.69 -7.49
CA SER A 589 0.35 30.08 -8.70
C SER A 589 0.54 28.57 -8.70
N VAL A 590 -0.15 27.90 -9.61
CA VAL A 590 0.07 26.48 -9.88
C VAL A 590 1.48 26.28 -10.45
N LEU A 591 2.22 25.33 -9.87
CA LEU A 591 3.54 24.92 -10.32
C LEU A 591 3.63 23.40 -10.21
N ASN A 592 3.83 22.71 -11.33
CA ASN A 592 3.93 21.26 -11.41
C ASN A 592 2.70 20.52 -10.85
N GLY A 593 1.50 21.07 -11.08
CA GLY A 593 0.24 20.45 -10.64
C GLY A 593 -0.08 20.60 -9.16
N VAL A 594 0.65 21.46 -8.45
CA VAL A 594 0.33 21.87 -7.07
C VAL A 594 0.20 23.39 -7.01
N PHE A 595 -0.68 23.91 -6.17
CA PHE A 595 -0.78 25.33 -5.92
C PHE A 595 0.28 25.77 -4.91
N ARG A 596 1.30 26.47 -5.39
CA ARG A 596 2.42 26.96 -4.58
C ARG A 596 2.08 28.32 -3.98
N VAL A 597 2.04 28.37 -2.65
CA VAL A 597 1.86 29.62 -1.91
C VAL A 597 3.17 30.40 -1.85
N GLN A 598 3.14 31.62 -2.38
CA GLN A 598 4.18 32.63 -2.28
C GLN A 598 3.52 33.98 -2.00
N ASN A 599 3.87 34.57 -0.86
CA ASN A 599 3.49 35.93 -0.47
C ASN A 599 4.77 36.69 -0.15
N ASP A 600 5.03 37.81 -0.84
CA ASP A 600 6.29 38.56 -0.74
C ASP A 600 6.18 39.81 0.17
N ASN A 601 5.12 39.88 0.96
CA ASN A 601 4.80 41.03 1.80
C ASN A 601 4.24 40.61 3.17
N ASP A 602 4.22 41.56 4.11
CA ASP A 602 3.82 41.31 5.49
C ASP A 602 2.30 41.47 5.73
N LEU A 603 1.50 41.52 4.66
CA LEU A 603 0.05 41.72 4.73
C LEU A 603 -0.71 40.39 4.82
N PHE A 604 -2.00 40.49 5.15
CA PHE A 604 -2.92 39.36 5.19
C PHE A 604 -3.55 39.18 3.81
N ALA A 605 -2.98 38.32 2.98
CA ALA A 605 -3.60 37.92 1.73
C ALA A 605 -4.84 37.07 2.04
N THR A 606 -6.00 37.73 2.07
CA THR A 606 -7.25 37.16 2.59
C THR A 606 -8.20 36.82 1.45
N ASN A 607 -8.39 35.52 1.20
CA ASN A 607 -9.15 35.01 0.07
C ASN A 607 -10.45 34.38 0.55
N PHE A 608 -11.53 34.57 -0.20
CA PHE A 608 -12.86 34.10 0.16
C PHE A 608 -13.44 33.19 -0.91
N LEU A 609 -14.17 32.19 -0.47
CA LEU A 609 -14.95 31.31 -1.32
C LEU A 609 -16.37 31.23 -0.76
N ASP A 610 -17.34 31.54 -1.60
CA ASP A 610 -18.76 31.42 -1.24
C ASP A 610 -19.14 29.94 -1.17
N ILE A 611 -19.95 29.56 -0.18
CA ILE A 611 -20.44 28.18 -0.04
C ILE A 611 -21.91 28.15 0.37
N PRO A 612 -22.63 27.03 0.15
CA PRO A 612 -23.97 26.87 0.72
C PRO A 612 -23.95 26.99 2.25
N ASN A 613 -24.83 27.84 2.80
CA ASN A 613 -24.93 28.08 4.25
C ASN A 613 -25.09 26.79 5.08
N ILE A 614 -24.10 26.50 5.93
CA ILE A 614 -24.07 25.41 6.91
C ILE A 614 -24.75 25.86 8.21
N THR A 615 -26.05 25.58 8.31
CA THR A 615 -26.90 25.96 9.45
C THR A 615 -27.27 24.78 10.37
N SER A 616 -27.02 23.54 9.93
CA SER A 616 -27.23 22.28 10.65
C SER A 616 -26.37 21.18 10.03
N GLY A 617 -26.12 20.09 10.76
CA GLY A 617 -25.27 18.99 10.29
C GLY A 617 -23.79 19.32 10.35
N GLN A 618 -23.01 18.59 9.54
CA GLN A 618 -21.55 18.68 9.52
C GLN A 618 -21.04 19.12 8.15
N ALA A 619 -19.92 19.84 8.16
CA ALA A 619 -19.19 20.24 6.96
C ALA A 619 -17.69 20.21 7.23
N TRP A 620 -16.90 19.99 6.18
CA TRP A 620 -15.46 19.87 6.27
C TRP A 620 -14.79 20.72 5.20
N ILE A 621 -13.76 21.48 5.60
CA ILE A 621 -12.73 22.00 4.69
C ILE A 621 -11.59 20.99 4.74
N VAL A 622 -11.17 20.52 3.57
CA VAL A 622 -10.06 19.56 3.43
C VAL A 622 -8.97 20.17 2.58
N ALA A 623 -7.76 20.25 3.14
CA ALA A 623 -6.56 20.66 2.44
C ALA A 623 -5.60 19.47 2.36
N GLU A 624 -5.38 18.96 1.15
CA GLU A 624 -4.35 17.98 0.83
C GLU A 624 -3.08 18.75 0.47
N ILE A 625 -2.05 18.59 1.30
CA ILE A 625 -0.81 19.36 1.23
C ILE A 625 0.29 18.45 0.68
N ALA A 626 0.90 18.85 -0.43
CA ALA A 626 1.98 18.12 -1.09
C ALA A 626 3.31 18.24 -0.33
N GLY A 627 3.49 19.36 0.39
CA GLY A 627 4.65 19.57 1.25
C GLY A 627 4.79 21.02 1.69
N TRP A 628 5.71 21.24 2.62
CA TRP A 628 6.11 22.58 3.02
C TRP A 628 7.57 22.64 3.45
N ASN A 629 8.12 23.84 3.39
CA ASN A 629 9.39 24.16 3.99
C ASN A 629 9.34 25.54 4.64
N PHE A 630 9.45 25.54 5.97
CA PHE A 630 9.67 26.70 6.83
C PHE A 630 11.05 26.59 7.50
N ALA A 631 12.01 25.84 6.95
CA ALA A 631 13.32 25.59 7.58
C ALA A 631 14.38 26.67 7.29
N THR A 632 13.97 27.88 6.90
CA THR A 632 14.90 29.01 6.77
C THR A 632 15.53 29.36 8.11
N GLY A 633 16.78 29.81 8.06
CA GLY A 633 17.58 30.05 9.26
C GLY A 633 16.94 31.11 10.16
N THR A 634 16.49 30.71 11.36
CA THR A 634 15.92 31.58 12.42
C THR A 634 16.86 32.71 12.89
N ALA A 635 18.08 32.78 12.35
CA ALA A 635 19.10 33.77 12.63
C ALA A 635 19.02 35.01 11.72
N ASN A 636 18.33 34.92 10.57
CA ASN A 636 18.10 36.05 9.68
C ASN A 636 16.71 36.64 9.94
N THR A 637 16.65 37.88 10.43
CA THR A 637 15.38 38.57 10.69
C THR A 637 14.61 38.94 9.43
N ALA A 638 15.21 38.74 8.24
CA ALA A 638 14.51 38.86 6.96
C ALA A 638 13.74 37.57 6.58
N ASP A 639 14.08 36.42 7.17
CA ASP A 639 13.50 35.11 6.85
C ASP A 639 12.62 34.57 8.01
N PHE A 640 12.73 35.16 9.20
CA PHE A 640 11.84 34.90 10.33
C PHE A 640 11.81 36.10 11.28
N ASN A 641 10.62 36.65 11.52
CA ASN A 641 10.43 37.69 12.52
C ASN A 641 9.59 37.17 13.71
N PRO A 642 10.15 36.98 14.92
CA PRO A 642 9.34 36.53 16.05
C PRO A 642 8.24 37.53 16.49
N GLY A 643 8.23 38.75 15.93
CA GLY A 643 7.16 39.73 16.09
C GLY A 643 6.06 39.69 15.02
N GLU A 644 6.30 39.02 13.88
CA GLU A 644 5.40 38.89 12.73
C GLU A 644 5.47 37.44 12.27
N LEU A 645 4.47 36.63 12.61
CA LEU A 645 4.52 35.18 12.42
C LEU A 645 3.93 34.80 11.06
N GLU A 646 4.64 33.95 10.31
CA GLU A 646 4.13 33.32 9.08
C GLU A 646 2.98 32.36 9.42
N GLN A 647 1.86 32.50 8.72
CA GLN A 647 0.64 31.72 8.97
C GLN A 647 -0.13 31.40 7.70
N ILE A 648 -0.64 30.17 7.64
CA ILE A 648 -1.67 29.71 6.71
C ILE A 648 -2.94 29.41 7.52
N ARG A 649 -4.10 29.92 7.07
CA ARG A 649 -5.37 29.76 7.78
C ARG A 649 -6.49 29.25 6.88
N PHE A 650 -7.35 28.42 7.47
CA PHE A 650 -8.57 27.90 6.86
C PHE A 650 -9.74 28.13 7.81
N ASP A 651 -10.80 28.77 7.34
CA ASP A 651 -11.89 29.20 8.21
C ASP A 651 -13.27 28.98 7.62
N PHE A 652 -14.22 28.67 8.51
CA PHE A 652 -15.65 28.87 8.28
C PHE A 652 -16.08 30.23 8.86
N LEU A 653 -16.83 31.01 8.08
CA LEU A 653 -17.32 32.34 8.46
C LEU A 653 -18.84 32.43 8.53
N ASP A 654 -19.36 33.24 9.45
CA ASP A 654 -20.81 33.45 9.66
C ASP A 654 -21.45 34.49 8.70
N ASN A 655 -20.79 34.93 7.64
CA ASN A 655 -21.32 35.98 6.75
C ASN A 655 -21.58 35.48 5.33
N ASP A 656 -22.72 35.92 4.78
CA ASP A 656 -23.31 35.54 3.48
C ASP A 656 -23.40 36.80 2.58
N GLY A 657 -22.28 37.48 2.33
CA GLY A 657 -22.33 38.67 1.48
C GLY A 657 -21.02 39.38 1.18
N GLY A 658 -20.54 39.18 -0.06
CA GLY A 658 -19.93 40.18 -0.96
C GLY A 658 -18.58 40.79 -0.60
N GLU A 659 -17.75 40.95 -1.64
CA GLU A 659 -16.48 41.71 -1.72
C GLU A 659 -16.24 42.64 -0.51
N GLN A 660 -15.35 42.19 0.40
CA GLN A 660 -14.86 42.93 1.56
C GLN A 660 -15.85 43.20 2.72
N GLY A 661 -15.79 42.33 3.74
CA GLY A 661 -15.79 42.81 5.13
C GLY A 661 -16.84 42.23 6.07
N GLY A 662 -16.56 41.04 6.59
CA GLY A 662 -17.16 40.56 7.84
C GLY A 662 -16.36 39.41 8.47
N SER A 663 -15.60 39.70 9.52
CA SER A 663 -14.59 38.82 10.14
C SER A 663 -15.12 37.89 11.24
N THR A 664 -16.36 37.42 11.13
CA THR A 664 -16.95 36.55 12.16
C THR A 664 -16.58 35.09 11.94
N VAL A 665 -15.36 34.75 12.34
CA VAL A 665 -14.85 33.37 12.38
C VAL A 665 -15.76 32.48 13.24
N THR A 666 -16.40 31.51 12.60
CA THR A 666 -17.17 30.45 13.27
C THR A 666 -16.20 29.40 13.79
N ALA A 667 -15.28 28.94 12.93
CA ALA A 667 -14.17 28.05 13.26
C ALA A 667 -12.97 28.40 12.38
N GLU A 668 -11.77 28.43 12.96
CA GLU A 668 -10.49 28.75 12.30
C GLU A 668 -9.47 27.68 12.68
N ALA A 669 -8.74 27.22 11.69
CA ALA A 669 -7.54 26.41 11.81
C ALA A 669 -6.34 27.19 11.30
N VAL A 670 -5.24 27.18 12.06
CA VAL A 670 -4.02 27.91 11.72
C VAL A 670 -2.82 26.98 11.76
N ILE A 671 -2.12 26.85 10.64
CA ILE A 671 -0.75 26.35 10.57
C ILE A 671 0.16 27.57 10.61
N GLY A 672 1.00 27.69 11.63
CA GLY A 672 1.82 28.89 11.76
C GLY A 672 3.06 28.71 12.60
N ARG A 673 4.04 29.60 12.37
CA ARG A 673 5.23 29.67 13.22
C ARG A 673 4.88 30.27 14.58
N ASN A 674 5.55 29.78 15.62
CA ASN A 674 5.48 30.36 16.96
C ASN A 674 6.67 31.29 17.22
N SER A 675 6.60 32.07 18.31
CA SER A 675 7.65 33.03 18.69
C SER A 675 9.05 32.43 18.91
N SER A 676 9.17 31.10 19.02
CA SER A 676 10.46 30.39 19.13
C SER A 676 10.97 29.86 17.79
N GLY A 677 10.24 30.08 16.69
CA GLY A 677 10.58 29.61 15.35
C GLY A 677 10.17 28.17 15.06
N GLY A 678 9.38 27.52 15.92
CA GLY A 678 8.77 26.22 15.63
C GLY A 678 7.47 26.36 14.85
N LEU A 679 7.04 25.31 14.14
CA LEU A 679 5.75 25.26 13.44
C LEU A 679 4.71 24.55 14.31
N GLU A 680 3.47 25.05 14.34
CA GLU A 680 2.38 24.45 15.10
C GLU A 680 1.01 24.65 14.43
N VAL A 681 0.08 23.76 14.75
CA VAL A 681 -1.34 23.87 14.43
C VAL A 681 -2.10 24.39 15.66
N THR A 682 -2.97 25.38 15.47
CA THR A 682 -3.90 25.85 16.50
C THR A 682 -5.31 25.98 15.95
N GLY A 683 -6.31 25.93 16.83
CA GLY A 683 -7.71 26.17 16.47
C GLY A 683 -8.31 27.32 17.26
N THR A 684 -9.11 28.16 16.61
CA THR A 684 -9.81 29.27 17.25
C THR A 684 -11.28 29.32 16.82
N ALA A 685 -12.17 29.64 17.76
CA ALA A 685 -13.55 30.00 17.47
C ALA A 685 -13.91 31.30 18.20
N LEU A 686 -14.47 32.27 17.47
CA LEU A 686 -14.85 33.56 18.04
C LEU A 686 -16.33 33.58 18.48
N GLY A 687 -16.73 34.58 19.26
CA GLY A 687 -18.13 34.71 19.71
C GLY A 687 -18.51 33.88 20.94
N GLY A 688 -17.52 33.40 21.71
CA GLY A 688 -17.72 32.61 22.93
C GLY A 688 -17.35 31.13 22.80
N GLY A 689 -16.85 30.71 21.64
CA GLY A 689 -16.26 29.40 21.44
C GLY A 689 -14.93 29.21 22.18
N THR A 690 -14.44 27.97 22.23
CA THR A 690 -13.17 27.62 22.89
C THR A 690 -12.08 27.29 21.87
N PRO A 691 -10.82 27.70 22.12
CA PRO A 691 -9.70 27.34 21.25
C PRO A 691 -9.29 25.87 21.39
N ILE A 692 -8.62 25.34 20.37
CA ILE A 692 -7.85 24.09 20.41
C ILE A 692 -6.39 24.44 20.75
N SER A 693 -5.77 23.65 21.62
CA SER A 693 -4.38 23.88 22.05
C SER A 693 -3.40 23.63 20.91
N ALA A 694 -2.23 24.28 20.98
CA ALA A 694 -1.20 24.12 19.95
C ALA A 694 -0.68 22.68 19.87
N SER A 695 -0.66 22.13 18.65
CA SER A 695 -0.02 20.85 18.33
C SER A 695 1.22 21.11 17.45
N PRO A 696 2.43 20.67 17.83
CA PRO A 696 3.65 20.96 17.08
C PRO A 696 3.71 20.22 15.73
N LEU A 697 4.33 20.84 14.72
CA LEU A 697 4.65 20.26 13.42
C LEU A 697 6.15 20.32 13.12
N SER A 698 6.62 19.52 12.17
CA SER A 698 7.95 19.65 11.59
C SER A 698 8.07 20.95 10.77
N LEU A 699 9.26 21.56 10.80
CA LEU A 699 9.52 22.77 10.02
C LEU A 699 9.57 22.52 8.52
N SER A 700 9.82 21.28 8.09
CA SER A 700 9.72 20.87 6.70
C SER A 700 9.03 19.53 6.64
N GLN A 701 8.25 19.35 5.58
CA GLN A 701 7.53 18.14 5.27
C GLN A 701 7.58 17.91 3.76
N SER A 702 8.03 16.72 3.38
CA SER A 702 7.99 16.23 2.00
C SER A 702 6.94 15.15 1.80
N ASP A 703 6.45 14.54 2.88
CA ASP A 703 5.44 13.49 2.83
C ASP A 703 4.03 14.11 2.73
N PRO A 704 3.08 13.49 2.01
CA PRO A 704 1.71 13.98 1.92
C PRO A 704 1.08 14.19 3.30
N TYR A 705 0.38 15.31 3.46
CA TYR A 705 -0.26 15.64 4.72
C TYR A 705 -1.64 16.20 4.45
N THR A 706 -2.68 15.57 5.01
CA THR A 706 -4.05 16.04 4.86
C THR A 706 -4.49 16.73 6.15
N PHE A 707 -4.93 17.96 6.01
CA PHE A 707 -5.51 18.75 7.08
C PHE A 707 -7.03 18.86 6.91
N VAL A 708 -7.77 18.65 7.99
CA VAL A 708 -9.24 18.72 7.99
C VAL A 708 -9.74 19.64 9.09
N LEU A 709 -10.51 20.66 8.71
CA LEU A 709 -11.31 21.45 9.64
C LEU A 709 -12.77 21.02 9.54
N LYS A 710 -13.25 20.35 10.59
CA LYS A 710 -14.65 19.93 10.72
C LYS A 710 -15.45 20.99 11.47
N LEU A 711 -16.60 21.37 10.91
CA LEU A 711 -17.64 22.17 11.54
C LEU A 711 -18.83 21.27 11.85
N ASP A 712 -19.25 21.18 13.12
CA ASP A 712 -20.43 20.43 13.55
C ASP A 712 -21.45 21.38 14.18
N LYS A 713 -22.53 21.66 13.43
CA LYS A 713 -23.59 22.56 13.89
C LYS A 713 -24.63 21.90 14.78
N ASP A 714 -24.71 20.58 14.75
CA ASP A 714 -25.62 19.86 15.63
C ASP A 714 -25.04 19.82 17.06
N ALA A 715 -23.72 19.64 17.18
CA ALA A 715 -22.98 19.67 18.44
C ALA A 715 -22.54 21.10 18.86
N ASN A 716 -22.56 22.07 17.95
CA ASN A 716 -21.94 23.39 18.12
C ASN A 716 -20.46 23.28 18.52
N SER A 717 -19.74 22.47 17.77
CA SER A 717 -18.29 22.27 17.90
C SER A 717 -17.57 22.39 16.57
N TYR A 718 -16.26 22.51 16.65
CA TYR A 718 -15.36 22.31 15.53
C TYR A 718 -14.21 21.42 15.99
N GLU A 719 -13.61 20.72 15.03
CA GLU A 719 -12.54 19.77 15.28
C GLU A 719 -11.50 19.91 14.18
N ILE A 720 -10.24 19.76 14.58
CA ILE A 720 -9.13 19.70 13.64
C ILE A 720 -8.66 18.26 13.61
N LEU A 721 -8.64 17.66 12.42
CA LEU A 721 -8.06 16.34 12.20
C LEU A 721 -6.89 16.45 11.21
N ALA A 722 -5.94 15.54 11.34
CA ALA A 722 -4.81 15.42 10.42
C ALA A 722 -4.53 13.97 10.08
N ASN A 723 -4.18 13.72 8.82
CA ASN A 723 -3.65 12.45 8.36
C ASN A 723 -2.25 12.73 7.80
N ASN A 724 -1.24 12.17 8.44
CA ASN A 724 0.14 12.30 8.00
C ASN A 724 0.53 11.03 7.25
N ASN A 725 0.95 11.17 5.98
CA ASN A 725 1.42 10.07 5.15
C ASN A 725 0.48 8.85 5.08
N ASN A 726 -0.83 9.10 4.91
CA ASN A 726 -1.88 8.08 4.81
C ASN A 726 -1.99 7.10 6.01
N GLN A 727 -1.50 7.48 7.19
CA GLN A 727 -1.59 6.67 8.42
C GLN A 727 -2.97 6.70 9.09
N GLY A 728 -3.95 7.39 8.49
CA GLY A 728 -5.29 7.57 9.04
C GLY A 728 -5.45 8.92 9.74
N PHE A 729 -6.70 9.35 9.96
CA PHE A 729 -6.99 10.65 10.55
C PHE A 729 -6.92 10.61 12.08
N ALA A 730 -6.05 11.43 12.67
CA ALA A 730 -5.98 11.69 14.09
C ALA A 730 -6.58 13.06 14.45
N SER A 731 -7.32 13.15 15.54
CA SER A 731 -7.83 14.42 16.06
C SER A 731 -6.70 15.20 16.75
N LEU A 732 -6.47 16.45 16.31
CA LEU A 732 -5.57 17.42 16.95
C LEU A 732 -6.29 18.22 18.05
N GLY A 733 -7.61 18.05 18.18
CA GLY A 733 -8.42 18.55 19.27
C GLY A 733 -9.80 19.04 18.83
N VAL A 734 -10.66 19.25 19.82
CA VAL A 734 -12.05 19.70 19.65
C VAL A 734 -12.27 20.99 20.43
N GLY A 735 -12.88 21.99 19.77
CA GLY A 735 -13.32 23.23 20.39
C GLY A 735 -14.82 23.45 20.23
N SER A 736 -15.41 24.33 21.04
CA SER A 736 -16.80 24.75 20.87
C SER A 736 -16.91 25.98 19.98
N ILE A 737 -18.02 26.10 19.25
CA ILE A 737 -18.38 27.30 18.47
C ILE A 737 -19.58 28.01 19.11
N SER A 738 -19.82 29.27 18.73
CA SER A 738 -21.05 29.95 19.13
C SER A 738 -22.26 29.36 18.40
N SER A 739 -23.30 28.99 19.14
CA SER A 739 -24.55 28.47 18.55
C SER A 739 -25.34 29.49 17.73
N THR A 740 -24.92 30.76 17.72
CA THR A 740 -25.56 31.83 16.93
C THR A 740 -24.84 32.10 15.62
N ARG A 741 -23.77 31.34 15.29
CA ARG A 741 -22.94 31.55 14.10
C ARG A 741 -23.04 30.35 13.20
N ASP A 742 -23.21 30.58 11.91
CA ASP A 742 -23.30 29.61 10.81
C ASP A 742 -22.00 29.51 10.02
N GLY A 743 -21.90 28.54 9.11
CA GLY A 743 -20.80 28.42 8.14
C GLY A 743 -21.29 28.83 6.76
N ASN A 744 -21.21 30.13 6.45
CA ASN A 744 -21.76 30.74 5.25
C ASN A 744 -20.72 30.97 4.15
N SER A 745 -19.45 31.11 4.50
CA SER A 745 -18.34 31.24 3.55
C SER A 745 -17.08 30.57 4.08
N VAL A 746 -16.16 30.23 3.18
CA VAL A 746 -14.82 29.74 3.50
C VAL A 746 -13.82 30.87 3.30
N ARG A 747 -12.79 30.90 4.15
CA ARG A 747 -11.67 31.83 4.02
C ARG A 747 -10.34 31.07 4.02
N PHE A 748 -9.48 31.42 3.08
CA PHE A 748 -8.09 30.97 2.99
C PHE A 748 -7.18 32.19 3.15
N VAL A 749 -6.31 32.17 4.15
CA VAL A 749 -5.44 33.31 4.47
C VAL A 749 -3.99 32.90 4.45
N VAL A 750 -3.18 33.71 3.78
CA VAL A 750 -1.73 33.69 3.88
C VAL A 750 -1.32 34.98 4.57
N ASN A 751 -0.64 34.88 5.71
CA ASN A 751 -0.22 36.03 6.49
C ASN A 751 1.28 36.03 6.66
N ASN A 752 1.86 37.19 6.40
CA ASN A 752 3.30 37.47 6.40
C ASN A 752 4.06 36.92 5.18
N ASN A 753 5.35 37.25 5.10
CA ASN A 753 6.24 36.90 4.00
C ASN A 753 6.61 35.40 4.00
N PHE A 754 6.39 34.73 2.86
CA PHE A 754 6.79 33.35 2.53
C PHE A 754 7.89 33.33 1.44
N GLY A 755 8.56 34.45 1.22
CA GLY A 755 9.58 34.66 0.18
C GLY A 755 11.02 34.38 0.62
N GLY A 756 11.25 33.69 1.73
CA GLY A 756 12.58 33.23 2.11
C GLY A 756 13.14 32.25 1.07
N VAL A 757 14.46 32.26 0.84
CA VAL A 757 15.08 31.34 -0.14
C VAL A 757 14.81 29.89 0.28
N GLY A 758 14.04 29.17 -0.54
CA GLY A 758 13.67 27.77 -0.32
C GLY A 758 12.42 27.54 0.54
N GLU A 759 11.68 28.59 0.93
CA GLU A 759 10.38 28.44 1.59
C GLU A 759 9.28 28.13 0.58
N PHE A 760 8.38 27.24 0.97
CA PHE A 760 7.18 26.95 0.20
C PHE A 760 6.10 26.31 1.07
N PHE A 761 4.87 26.40 0.61
CA PHE A 761 3.73 25.64 1.10
C PHE A 761 2.89 25.27 -0.12
N ASP A 762 2.85 23.97 -0.44
CA ASP A 762 2.29 23.47 -1.70
C ASP A 762 1.01 22.69 -1.42
N LEU A 763 -0.11 23.14 -2.00
CA LEU A 763 -1.41 22.47 -1.93
C LEU A 763 -1.60 21.57 -3.15
N ASP A 764 -1.89 20.30 -2.91
CA ASP A 764 -2.26 19.34 -3.96
C ASP A 764 -3.75 19.48 -4.30
N ARG A 765 -4.61 19.64 -3.28
CA ARG A 765 -6.06 19.80 -3.44
C ARG A 765 -6.68 20.55 -2.28
N LEU A 766 -7.72 21.34 -2.55
CA LEU A 766 -8.53 22.02 -1.55
C LEU A 766 -10.01 21.87 -1.89
N TYR A 767 -10.79 21.24 -1.01
CA TYR A 767 -12.21 20.99 -1.26
C TYR A 767 -13.08 21.14 -0.02
N VAL A 768 -14.39 21.32 -0.25
CA VAL A 768 -15.40 21.45 0.79
C VAL A 768 -16.50 20.40 0.58
N THR A 769 -16.83 19.68 1.64
CA THR A 769 -17.76 18.56 1.60
C THR A 769 -18.72 18.57 2.79
N THR A 770 -19.89 17.96 2.61
CA THR A 770 -20.84 17.61 3.69
C THR A 770 -20.90 16.11 3.96
N ASP A 771 -20.07 15.34 3.26
CA ASP A 771 -19.80 13.94 3.58
C ASP A 771 -18.47 13.86 4.32
N ASP A 772 -18.44 13.08 5.39
CA ASP A 772 -17.26 12.94 6.24
C ASP A 772 -16.07 12.39 5.43
N PRO A 773 -15.06 13.22 5.12
CA PRO A 773 -13.90 12.81 4.34
C PRO A 773 -12.93 11.95 5.15
N THR A 774 -13.13 11.88 6.47
CA THR A 774 -12.22 11.18 7.38
C THR A 774 -12.60 9.73 7.61
N GLY A 775 -13.85 9.36 7.25
CA GLY A 775 -14.41 8.05 7.61
C GLY A 775 -14.66 7.89 9.13
N VAL A 776 -14.59 8.96 9.93
CA VAL A 776 -14.77 8.95 11.39
C VAL A 776 -16.20 9.36 11.76
N VAL A 777 -17.16 8.45 11.57
CA VAL A 777 -18.49 8.60 12.19
C VAL A 777 -18.43 8.06 13.61
N ALA A 778 -18.64 8.91 14.63
CA ALA A 778 -18.66 8.53 16.04
C ALA A 778 -19.86 7.63 16.39
N SER A 779 -19.73 6.35 16.06
CA SER A 779 -20.25 5.22 16.81
C SER A 779 -19.05 4.28 16.95
N ALA A 780 -18.72 3.88 18.17
CA ALA A 780 -17.60 2.97 18.41
C ALA A 780 -18.06 1.73 19.18
N LEU A 781 -17.29 0.65 19.06
CA LEU A 781 -17.37 -0.45 20.01
C LEU A 781 -16.82 0.00 21.37
N THR A 782 -17.45 -0.46 22.45
CA THR A 782 -17.04 -0.22 23.83
C THR A 782 -16.34 -1.45 24.39
N LEU A 783 -15.15 -1.30 24.94
CA LEU A 783 -14.54 -2.24 25.87
C LEU A 783 -15.05 -1.95 27.28
N GLU A 784 -15.92 -2.81 27.81
CA GLU A 784 -16.41 -2.74 29.19
C GLU A 784 -15.54 -3.61 30.10
N VAL A 785 -14.98 -2.98 31.13
CA VAL A 785 -14.09 -3.62 32.11
C VAL A 785 -14.73 -3.60 33.48
N ASN A 786 -15.14 -4.77 33.98
CA ASN A 786 -15.63 -4.87 35.35
C ASN A 786 -14.46 -5.09 36.31
N THR A 787 -14.09 -4.02 37.02
CA THR A 787 -12.95 -4.00 37.94
C THR A 787 -13.16 -4.80 39.22
N THR A 788 -14.40 -5.18 39.54
CA THR A 788 -14.73 -6.05 40.69
C THR A 788 -14.66 -7.53 40.29
N LEU A 789 -15.16 -7.86 39.11
CA LEU A 789 -15.21 -9.22 38.57
C LEU A 789 -13.94 -9.61 37.80
N ASN A 790 -13.10 -8.64 37.47
CA ASN A 790 -11.93 -8.77 36.58
C ASN A 790 -12.29 -9.21 35.16
N THR A 791 -13.55 -9.07 34.75
CA THR A 791 -14.04 -9.50 33.43
C THR A 791 -14.00 -8.36 32.42
N VAL A 792 -13.72 -8.71 31.17
CA VAL A 792 -13.69 -7.77 30.04
C VAL A 792 -14.71 -8.21 28.98
N SER A 793 -15.37 -7.28 28.31
CA SER A 793 -16.29 -7.57 27.21
C SER A 793 -16.25 -6.47 26.15
N ILE A 794 -16.35 -6.85 24.88
CA ILE A 794 -16.54 -5.92 23.76
C ILE A 794 -18.04 -5.80 23.51
N ARG A 795 -18.54 -4.57 23.44
CA ARG A 795 -19.97 -4.26 23.36
C ARG A 795 -20.23 -3.28 22.23
N ASN A 796 -21.35 -3.46 21.55
CA ASN A 796 -21.90 -2.43 20.67
C ASN A 796 -23.05 -1.73 21.40
N ASP A 797 -22.75 -0.59 22.04
CA ASP A 797 -23.76 0.23 22.70
C ASP A 797 -24.41 1.26 21.74
N SER A 798 -24.02 1.25 20.47
CA SER A 798 -24.52 2.14 19.42
C SER A 798 -25.73 1.53 18.67
N SER A 799 -26.34 2.34 17.80
CA SER A 799 -27.32 1.85 16.82
C SER A 799 -26.71 1.40 15.49
N ALA A 800 -25.39 1.60 15.30
CA ALA A 800 -24.66 1.16 14.12
C ALA A 800 -24.36 -0.34 14.21
N THR A 801 -24.06 -0.98 13.09
CA THR A 801 -23.49 -2.34 13.06
C THR A 801 -22.01 -2.21 12.73
N PHE A 802 -21.17 -2.91 13.48
CA PHE A 802 -19.74 -2.98 13.19
C PHE A 802 -19.41 -4.36 12.64
N GLU A 803 -18.58 -4.43 11.63
CA GLU A 803 -18.00 -5.68 11.17
C GLU A 803 -16.50 -5.58 11.39
N ILE A 804 -15.93 -6.47 12.20
CA ILE A 804 -14.53 -6.38 12.61
C ILE A 804 -13.77 -7.64 12.25
N ASP A 805 -12.50 -7.50 11.88
CA ASP A 805 -11.60 -8.60 11.54
C ASP A 805 -10.24 -8.50 12.23
N GLY A 806 -10.09 -7.55 13.16
CA GLY A 806 -8.93 -7.45 14.03
C GLY A 806 -9.25 -6.59 15.24
N TYR A 807 -8.63 -6.90 16.38
CA TYR A 807 -8.64 -6.01 17.54
C TYR A 807 -7.36 -6.10 18.36
N THR A 808 -7.04 -5.02 19.06
CA THR A 808 -5.91 -4.94 19.99
C THR A 808 -6.35 -4.19 21.26
N ILE A 809 -6.02 -4.75 22.42
CA ILE A 809 -6.19 -4.13 23.73
C ILE A 809 -4.80 -4.01 24.35
N THR A 810 -4.35 -2.80 24.66
CA THR A 810 -3.02 -2.59 25.26
C THR A 810 -3.11 -2.04 26.67
N SER A 811 -2.06 -2.29 27.45
CA SER A 811 -1.85 -1.69 28.76
C SER A 811 -0.37 -1.36 28.99
N ALA A 812 -0.07 -0.06 29.11
CA ALA A 812 1.28 0.42 29.44
C ALA A 812 1.73 -0.01 30.85
N THR A 813 0.78 -0.37 31.72
CA THR A 813 0.99 -0.67 33.15
C THR A 813 0.87 -2.16 33.48
N GLY A 814 0.53 -3.01 32.50
CA GLY A 814 0.35 -4.44 32.69
C GLY A 814 -0.98 -4.78 33.40
N ASP A 815 -2.04 -4.03 33.10
CA ASP A 815 -3.37 -4.21 33.69
C ASP A 815 -4.15 -5.39 33.07
N LEU A 816 -3.58 -6.12 32.11
CA LEU A 816 -4.21 -7.28 31.48
C LEU A 816 -3.79 -8.59 32.18
N ASN A 817 -4.61 -9.61 32.01
CA ASN A 817 -4.39 -10.95 32.52
C ASN A 817 -4.53 -11.94 31.36
N PHE A 818 -3.41 -12.21 30.68
CA PHE A 818 -3.38 -13.09 29.52
C PHE A 818 -3.90 -14.50 29.84
N ALA A 819 -3.57 -15.02 31.04
CA ALA A 819 -4.03 -16.34 31.47
C ALA A 819 -5.55 -16.43 31.73
N GLY A 820 -6.22 -15.29 31.91
CA GLY A 820 -7.68 -15.21 32.11
C GLY A 820 -8.45 -14.82 30.85
N TRP A 821 -7.75 -14.55 29.74
CA TRP A 821 -8.33 -14.21 28.46
C TRP A 821 -9.02 -15.43 27.84
N ASN A 822 -10.26 -15.24 27.41
CA ASN A 822 -11.04 -16.20 26.63
C ASN A 822 -11.20 -15.56 25.24
N SER A 823 -10.22 -15.78 24.37
CA SER A 823 -10.11 -15.16 23.05
C SER A 823 -11.27 -15.56 22.13
N PHE A 824 -11.45 -14.84 21.02
CA PHE A 824 -12.40 -15.23 19.98
C PHE A 824 -11.96 -16.51 19.26
N SER A 825 -10.65 -16.75 19.18
CA SER A 825 -10.04 -18.00 18.73
C SER A 825 -10.46 -19.18 19.60
N ASP A 826 -10.33 -19.08 20.94
CA ASP A 826 -10.77 -20.10 21.90
C ASP A 826 -12.28 -20.39 21.81
N GLN A 827 -13.06 -19.39 21.42
CA GLN A 827 -14.50 -19.46 21.25
C GLN A 827 -14.93 -20.01 19.89
N ALA A 828 -14.00 -20.12 18.92
CA ALA A 828 -14.28 -20.33 17.50
C ALA A 828 -15.38 -19.38 16.98
N LEU A 829 -15.30 -18.11 17.39
CA LEU A 829 -16.33 -17.12 17.13
C LEU A 829 -16.45 -16.86 15.62
N ASP A 830 -17.67 -16.98 15.08
CA ASP A 830 -18.01 -16.69 13.68
C ASP A 830 -17.09 -17.37 12.63
N ALA A 831 -16.49 -18.53 12.98
CA ALA A 831 -15.62 -19.27 12.07
C ALA A 831 -16.32 -19.60 10.74
N ILE A 832 -15.55 -19.59 9.65
CA ILE A 832 -16.03 -19.82 8.28
C ILE A 832 -15.46 -21.13 7.70
N ASP A 833 -16.00 -21.56 6.55
CA ASP A 833 -15.47 -22.67 5.76
C ASP A 833 -14.74 -22.07 4.56
N GLY A 834 -13.42 -22.20 4.51
CA GLY A 834 -12.58 -21.56 3.52
C GLY A 834 -12.43 -22.39 2.24
N PRO A 835 -11.38 -22.10 1.42
CA PRO A 835 -11.24 -22.69 0.09
C PRO A 835 -10.78 -24.16 0.08
N ASP A 836 -10.52 -24.77 1.24
CA ASP A 836 -9.83 -26.06 1.34
C ASP A 836 -10.65 -27.27 0.86
N GLY A 837 -11.92 -27.03 0.49
CA GLY A 837 -12.79 -27.97 -0.19
C GLY A 837 -13.29 -29.10 0.68
N ASP A 838 -13.05 -29.02 2.01
CA ASP A 838 -13.69 -29.90 2.96
C ASP A 838 -15.04 -29.31 3.43
N SER A 839 -15.53 -29.64 4.62
CA SER A 839 -16.82 -29.15 5.14
C SER A 839 -16.75 -28.81 6.63
N THR A 840 -15.54 -28.59 7.15
CA THR A 840 -15.24 -28.53 8.57
C THR A 840 -14.91 -27.10 8.96
N ILE A 841 -15.93 -26.25 9.05
CA ILE A 841 -15.83 -24.84 9.47
C ILE A 841 -14.70 -24.58 10.50
N GLY A 842 -13.78 -23.67 10.17
CA GLY A 842 -12.73 -23.16 11.03
C GLY A 842 -11.53 -24.09 11.21
N ASN A 843 -11.35 -25.10 10.36
CA ASN A 843 -10.22 -26.02 10.45
C ASN A 843 -9.02 -25.59 9.59
N GLY A 844 -9.24 -24.72 8.61
CA GLY A 844 -8.21 -24.13 7.78
C GLY A 844 -7.56 -22.90 8.42
N ILE A 845 -6.36 -22.58 7.94
CA ILE A 845 -5.61 -21.39 8.36
C ILE A 845 -6.36 -20.13 7.93
N GLY A 846 -6.56 -19.19 8.85
CA GLY A 846 -7.25 -17.93 8.59
C GLY A 846 -8.78 -18.03 8.50
N GLU A 847 -9.36 -19.21 8.72
CA GLU A 847 -10.82 -19.45 8.72
C GLU A 847 -11.49 -19.15 10.07
N THR A 848 -10.71 -18.81 11.08
CA THR A 848 -11.17 -18.35 12.39
C THR A 848 -10.28 -17.21 12.88
N TRP A 849 -10.59 -16.68 14.06
CA TRP A 849 -9.73 -15.72 14.76
C TRP A 849 -8.43 -16.39 15.18
N ASP A 850 -7.31 -15.72 14.97
CA ASP A 850 -5.98 -16.16 15.36
C ASP A 850 -5.38 -15.17 16.38
N GLU A 851 -4.92 -15.69 17.53
CA GLU A 851 -4.18 -14.92 18.53
C GLU A 851 -2.80 -14.52 18.00
N THR A 852 -2.41 -13.26 18.19
CA THR A 852 -1.09 -12.80 17.75
C THR A 852 0.02 -13.29 18.69
N GLY A 853 1.21 -13.49 18.14
CA GLY A 853 2.35 -14.03 18.89
C GLY A 853 2.87 -13.14 20.03
N GLY A 854 2.60 -11.83 19.98
CA GLY A 854 2.97 -10.84 20.99
C GLY A 854 2.03 -10.75 22.19
N SER A 855 0.88 -11.43 22.16
CA SER A 855 -0.12 -11.38 23.24
C SER A 855 0.46 -11.77 24.62
N SER A 856 0.21 -10.93 25.62
CA SER A 856 0.79 -10.98 26.97
C SER A 856 -0.04 -10.16 27.99
N ASP A 857 0.43 -10.02 29.23
CA ASP A 857 -0.22 -9.17 30.24
C ASP A 857 -0.17 -7.65 29.91
N SER A 858 0.48 -7.27 28.81
CA SER A 858 0.53 -5.89 28.30
C SER A 858 -0.24 -5.67 27.00
N VAL A 859 -0.59 -6.74 26.27
CA VAL A 859 -1.31 -6.65 25.01
C VAL A 859 -2.14 -7.92 24.77
N LEU A 860 -3.40 -7.78 24.39
CA LEU A 860 -4.25 -8.88 23.94
C LEU A 860 -4.79 -8.55 22.56
N SER A 861 -4.55 -9.41 21.57
CA SER A 861 -4.90 -9.09 20.19
C SER A 861 -5.12 -10.32 19.33
N GLU A 862 -6.05 -10.18 18.40
CA GLU A 862 -6.41 -11.23 17.44
C GLU A 862 -6.68 -10.63 16.07
N ARG A 863 -6.61 -11.49 15.05
CA ARG A 863 -6.87 -11.16 13.64
C ARG A 863 -7.68 -12.27 12.96
N PHE A 864 -8.47 -11.93 11.95
CA PHE A 864 -9.27 -12.87 11.16
C PHE A 864 -9.03 -12.65 9.66
N LEU A 865 -8.17 -13.47 9.05
CA LEU A 865 -7.74 -13.26 7.66
C LEU A 865 -8.89 -13.40 6.64
N LEU A 866 -9.57 -14.54 6.65
CA LEU A 866 -10.56 -14.89 5.62
C LEU A 866 -12.00 -14.50 5.98
N GLY A 867 -12.24 -13.96 7.17
CA GLY A 867 -13.57 -13.63 7.67
C GLY A 867 -13.61 -12.38 8.53
N SER A 868 -14.70 -12.25 9.27
CA SER A 868 -15.01 -11.12 10.14
C SER A 868 -16.11 -11.52 11.14
N SER A 869 -16.31 -10.70 12.17
CA SER A 869 -17.41 -10.83 13.13
C SER A 869 -18.31 -9.59 13.09
N THR A 870 -19.63 -9.80 12.95
CA THR A 870 -20.61 -8.71 12.92
C THR A 870 -21.15 -8.39 14.32
N PHE A 871 -20.84 -7.22 14.84
CA PHE A 871 -21.39 -6.64 16.06
C PHE A 871 -22.62 -5.77 15.74
N GLY A 872 -23.80 -6.38 15.74
CA GLY A 872 -25.07 -5.65 15.67
C GLY A 872 -25.38 -4.87 16.95
N PRO A 873 -26.33 -3.91 16.92
CA PRO A 873 -26.72 -3.10 18.08
C PRO A 873 -27.04 -3.95 19.30
N GLY A 874 -26.38 -3.67 20.42
CA GLY A 874 -26.55 -4.37 21.69
C GLY A 874 -25.83 -5.73 21.80
N ARG A 875 -25.06 -6.15 20.78
CA ARG A 875 -24.22 -7.36 20.91
C ARG A 875 -23.15 -7.12 21.98
N VAL A 876 -22.93 -8.12 22.82
CA VAL A 876 -21.90 -8.15 23.86
C VAL A 876 -21.17 -9.47 23.74
N GLU A 877 -19.84 -9.42 23.62
CA GLU A 877 -18.99 -10.60 23.59
C GLU A 877 -17.98 -10.55 24.74
N SER A 878 -17.88 -11.65 25.49
CA SER A 878 -17.03 -11.73 26.68
C SER A 878 -15.63 -12.21 26.32
N LEU A 879 -14.62 -11.53 26.86
CA LEU A 879 -13.20 -11.91 26.77
C LEU A 879 -12.70 -12.60 28.04
N GLY A 880 -13.61 -13.04 28.92
CA GLY A 880 -13.25 -13.72 30.16
C GLY A 880 -12.67 -12.78 31.23
N ALA A 881 -11.84 -13.34 32.12
CA ALA A 881 -11.22 -12.64 33.25
C ALA A 881 -9.90 -11.94 32.84
N ALA A 882 -9.95 -11.22 31.72
CA ALA A 882 -8.78 -10.63 31.06
C ALA A 882 -8.23 -9.36 31.74
N PHE A 883 -8.86 -8.86 32.80
CA PHE A 883 -8.35 -7.71 33.57
C PHE A 883 -7.59 -8.19 34.81
N ALA A 884 -6.45 -7.57 35.12
CA ALA A 884 -5.66 -7.91 36.29
C ALA A 884 -6.32 -7.37 37.58
N SER A 885 -6.36 -8.21 38.62
CA SER A 885 -6.90 -7.82 39.92
C SER A 885 -6.14 -6.63 40.52
N GLY A 886 -6.81 -5.47 40.60
CA GLY A 886 -6.22 -4.24 41.14
C GLY A 886 -5.39 -3.45 40.14
N GLY A 887 -5.56 -3.68 38.83
CA GLY A 887 -4.99 -2.85 37.77
C GLY A 887 -5.35 -1.36 37.91
N VAL A 888 -4.51 -0.50 37.35
CA VAL A 888 -4.61 0.96 37.49
C VAL A 888 -5.62 1.62 36.54
N GLN A 889 -6.30 0.82 35.71
CA GLN A 889 -7.37 1.22 34.79
C GLN A 889 -6.83 2.04 33.60
N GLU A 890 -5.70 1.62 33.06
CA GLU A 890 -5.08 2.23 31.88
C GLU A 890 -5.03 1.21 30.74
N LEU A 891 -6.13 1.15 29.99
CA LEU A 891 -6.26 0.32 28.79
C LEU A 891 -6.58 1.20 27.58
N SER A 892 -6.03 0.84 26.42
CA SER A 892 -6.53 1.28 25.12
C SER A 892 -7.21 0.12 24.40
N PHE A 893 -8.14 0.44 23.51
CA PHE A 893 -8.85 -0.54 22.69
C PHE A 893 -8.94 -0.03 21.27
N GLU A 894 -8.47 -0.83 20.33
CA GLU A 894 -8.53 -0.57 18.89
C GLU A 894 -9.09 -1.78 18.18
N TYR A 895 -9.80 -1.54 17.08
CA TYR A 895 -10.32 -2.58 16.22
C TYR A 895 -10.28 -2.15 14.77
N ARG A 896 -10.16 -3.10 13.85
CA ARG A 896 -10.20 -2.85 12.42
C ARG A 896 -11.59 -3.17 11.87
N ALA A 897 -12.15 -2.20 11.16
CA ALA A 897 -13.40 -2.37 10.45
C ALA A 897 -13.15 -3.19 9.17
N ALA A 898 -13.83 -4.32 9.02
CA ALA A 898 -13.60 -5.26 7.93
C ALA A 898 -14.06 -4.73 6.57
N ASP A 899 -15.03 -3.82 6.56
CA ASP A 899 -15.64 -3.27 5.34
C ASP A 899 -14.81 -2.17 4.68
N THR A 900 -14.15 -1.35 5.50
CA THR A 900 -13.36 -0.19 5.08
C THR A 900 -11.86 -0.42 5.24
N GLY A 901 -11.47 -1.38 6.09
CA GLY A 901 -10.09 -1.60 6.50
C GLY A 901 -9.55 -0.57 7.49
N ALA A 902 -10.38 0.37 7.94
CA ALA A 902 -9.98 1.43 8.86
C ALA A 902 -9.70 0.88 10.27
N VAL A 903 -8.63 1.36 10.89
CA VAL A 903 -8.36 1.14 12.32
C VAL A 903 -9.07 2.21 13.12
N LEU A 904 -9.93 1.78 14.04
CA LEU A 904 -10.78 2.64 14.85
C LEU A 904 -10.45 2.44 16.33
N THR A 905 -10.33 3.55 17.06
CA THR A 905 -10.24 3.52 18.52
C THR A 905 -11.63 3.30 19.10
N GLY A 906 -11.77 2.28 19.94
CA GLY A 906 -12.99 2.01 20.69
C GLY A 906 -13.03 2.74 22.03
N ASP A 907 -14.23 2.86 22.60
CA ASP A 907 -14.41 3.44 23.93
C ASP A 907 -13.94 2.44 24.99
N VAL A 908 -13.32 2.91 26.08
CA VAL A 908 -12.99 2.06 27.24
C VAL A 908 -13.79 2.53 28.45
N THR A 909 -14.57 1.63 29.05
CA THR A 909 -15.42 1.94 30.20
C THR A 909 -15.10 1.03 31.37
N PHE A 910 -14.70 1.63 32.49
CA PHE A 910 -14.48 0.91 33.74
C PHE A 910 -15.75 0.95 34.59
N VAL A 911 -16.30 -0.22 34.86
CA VAL A 911 -17.47 -0.39 35.72
C VAL A 911 -17.07 -1.08 37.02
N THR A 912 -17.77 -0.71 38.08
CA THR A 912 -17.67 -1.34 39.41
C THR A 912 -18.96 -2.08 39.75
N SER A 913 -19.78 -2.39 38.73
CA SER A 913 -21.14 -2.92 38.89
C SER A 913 -21.18 -4.01 39.94
N ALA A 914 -21.88 -3.69 41.04
CA ALA A 914 -22.11 -4.62 42.12
C ALA A 914 -22.85 -5.83 41.55
N ILE A 915 -22.46 -7.03 41.96
CA ILE A 915 -23.16 -8.21 41.48
C ILE A 915 -24.57 -8.17 42.09
N ASP A 916 -25.59 -8.06 41.26
CA ASP A 916 -26.96 -7.85 41.74
C ASP A 916 -27.53 -9.04 42.49
N ALA A 917 -26.98 -10.21 42.23
CA ALA A 917 -27.28 -11.44 42.94
C ALA A 917 -26.27 -11.81 44.05
N ASP A 918 -25.31 -10.94 44.38
CA ASP A 918 -24.49 -11.08 45.60
C ASP A 918 -25.29 -10.46 46.76
N PHE A 919 -26.09 -11.29 47.39
CA PHE A 919 -27.02 -10.87 48.44
C PHE A 919 -26.33 -10.80 49.80
N ASP A 920 -25.23 -11.54 50.02
CA ASP A 920 -24.49 -11.47 51.28
C ASP A 920 -23.30 -10.48 51.28
N GLY A 921 -23.02 -9.87 50.13
CA GLY A 921 -22.00 -8.85 49.94
C GLY A 921 -20.58 -9.42 49.99
N SER A 922 -20.42 -10.70 49.69
CA SER A 922 -19.14 -11.41 49.74
C SER A 922 -18.26 -11.15 48.52
N GLY A 923 -18.80 -10.54 47.47
CA GLY A 923 -18.14 -10.30 46.20
C GLY A 923 -18.15 -11.51 45.26
N VAL A 924 -18.85 -12.60 45.62
CA VAL A 924 -19.06 -13.77 44.77
C VAL A 924 -20.54 -14.11 44.71
N VAL A 925 -21.00 -14.74 43.63
CA VAL A 925 -22.38 -15.28 43.55
C VAL A 925 -22.34 -16.78 43.65
N ASP A 926 -22.74 -17.31 44.79
CA ASP A 926 -22.67 -18.74 45.06
C ASP A 926 -23.95 -19.29 45.72
N GLY A 927 -23.83 -20.46 46.36
CA GLY A 927 -24.95 -21.11 47.04
C GLY A 927 -25.45 -20.36 48.29
N ALA A 928 -24.65 -19.48 48.89
CA ALA A 928 -25.03 -18.62 50.00
C ALA A 928 -26.03 -17.56 49.56
N ASP A 929 -25.83 -16.97 48.37
CA ASP A 929 -26.77 -16.03 47.78
C ASP A 929 -28.06 -16.71 47.36
N PHE A 930 -27.97 -17.89 46.73
CA PHE A 930 -29.17 -18.67 46.43
C PHE A 930 -30.02 -18.94 47.68
N LEU A 931 -29.36 -19.17 48.81
CA LEU A 931 -30.02 -19.37 50.08
C LEU A 931 -30.68 -18.08 50.60
N ALA A 932 -30.05 -16.91 50.42
CA ALA A 932 -30.63 -15.61 50.76
C ALA A 932 -31.90 -15.31 49.94
N TRP A 933 -31.88 -15.56 48.63
CA TRP A 933 -33.08 -15.50 47.79
C TRP A 933 -34.14 -16.51 48.21
N GLN A 934 -33.76 -17.77 48.39
CA GLN A 934 -34.69 -18.85 48.76
C GLN A 934 -35.42 -18.57 50.08
N GLN A 935 -34.76 -17.96 51.06
CA GLN A 935 -35.36 -17.64 52.35
C GLN A 935 -36.45 -16.58 52.30
N ASN A 936 -36.42 -15.72 51.28
CA ASN A 936 -37.33 -14.59 51.13
C ASN A 936 -38.21 -14.68 49.87
N ALA A 937 -38.10 -15.77 49.10
CA ALA A 937 -38.88 -16.00 47.89
C ALA A 937 -40.39 -15.81 48.14
N GLY A 938 -41.01 -14.95 47.34
CA GLY A 938 -42.41 -14.54 47.45
C GLY A 938 -42.67 -13.33 48.35
N LEU A 939 -41.63 -12.61 48.79
CA LEU A 939 -41.79 -11.33 49.47
C LEU A 939 -42.39 -10.30 48.50
N ALA A 940 -43.61 -9.85 48.78
CA ALA A 940 -44.42 -9.10 47.82
C ALA A 940 -44.20 -7.58 47.81
N ALA A 941 -43.42 -7.03 48.75
CA ALA A 941 -43.03 -5.62 48.82
C ALA A 941 -41.98 -5.37 49.92
N GLY A 942 -41.15 -4.35 49.74
CA GLY A 942 -40.17 -3.89 50.73
C GLY A 942 -38.97 -4.80 50.92
N ALA A 943 -38.68 -5.65 49.93
CA ALA A 943 -37.45 -6.43 49.91
C ALA A 943 -36.21 -5.52 49.84
N THR A 944 -35.12 -5.99 50.42
CA THR A 944 -33.80 -5.37 50.25
C THR A 944 -32.92 -6.32 49.43
N LYS A 945 -31.83 -5.81 48.85
CA LYS A 945 -30.87 -6.64 48.10
C LYS A 945 -30.40 -7.85 48.91
N ALA A 946 -30.09 -7.68 50.19
CA ALA A 946 -29.69 -8.79 51.07
C ALA A 946 -30.79 -9.84 51.34
N GLN A 947 -32.03 -9.53 50.97
CA GLN A 947 -33.17 -10.44 51.03
C GLN A 947 -33.45 -11.08 49.66
N GLY A 948 -32.60 -10.91 48.65
CA GLY A 948 -32.77 -11.55 47.36
C GLY A 948 -33.48 -10.72 46.31
N ASP A 949 -33.59 -9.40 46.49
CA ASP A 949 -34.13 -8.44 45.51
C ASP A 949 -32.99 -7.95 44.61
N ALA A 950 -32.74 -8.69 43.53
CA ALA A 950 -31.63 -8.43 42.61
C ALA A 950 -31.94 -7.25 41.68
N ASP A 951 -33.19 -7.09 41.25
CA ASP A 951 -33.58 -6.01 40.34
C ASP A 951 -33.98 -4.70 41.06
N GLY A 952 -34.02 -4.72 42.40
CA GLY A 952 -34.29 -3.58 43.25
C GLY A 952 -35.75 -3.11 43.20
N ASN A 953 -36.67 -3.94 42.71
CA ASN A 953 -38.07 -3.59 42.55
C ASN A 953 -38.87 -3.69 43.86
N GLY A 954 -38.22 -4.13 44.95
CA GLY A 954 -38.80 -4.28 46.27
C GLY A 954 -39.54 -5.60 46.47
N THR A 955 -39.40 -6.57 45.57
CA THR A 955 -39.98 -7.92 45.69
C THR A 955 -38.90 -8.99 45.56
N VAL A 956 -39.22 -10.25 45.87
CA VAL A 956 -38.32 -11.38 45.68
C VAL A 956 -39.07 -12.44 44.89
N ASP A 957 -38.82 -12.51 43.58
CA ASP A 957 -39.57 -13.35 42.65
C ASP A 957 -38.67 -14.13 41.67
N ALA A 958 -39.26 -14.57 40.56
CA ALA A 958 -38.56 -15.39 39.57
C ALA A 958 -37.54 -14.60 38.73
N LEU A 959 -37.70 -13.27 38.62
CA LEU A 959 -36.75 -12.39 37.94
C LEU A 959 -35.45 -12.29 38.73
N ASP A 960 -35.53 -12.21 40.06
CA ASP A 960 -34.35 -12.22 40.93
C ASP A 960 -33.60 -13.55 40.89
N LEU A 961 -34.35 -14.66 40.83
CA LEU A 961 -33.75 -15.98 40.64
C LEU A 961 -33.05 -16.08 39.28
N SER A 962 -33.64 -15.52 38.24
CA SER A 962 -33.05 -15.49 36.90
C SER A 962 -31.74 -14.70 36.92
N ALA A 963 -31.69 -13.57 37.64
CA ALA A 963 -30.48 -12.78 37.82
C ALA A 963 -29.37 -13.55 38.56
N TRP A 964 -29.72 -14.32 39.60
CA TRP A 964 -28.77 -15.22 40.27
C TRP A 964 -28.28 -16.34 39.34
N GLN A 965 -29.17 -16.96 38.57
CA GLN A 965 -28.78 -18.04 37.65
C GLN A 965 -27.83 -17.56 36.55
N SER A 966 -28.04 -16.35 36.02
CA SER A 966 -27.17 -15.76 35.00
C SER A 966 -25.81 -15.32 35.53
N THR A 967 -25.68 -15.13 36.84
CA THR A 967 -24.45 -14.63 37.48
C THR A 967 -23.79 -15.66 38.41
N TYR A 968 -24.33 -16.88 38.52
CA TYR A 968 -23.77 -17.93 39.37
C TYR A 968 -22.32 -18.26 38.99
N GLY A 969 -21.41 -18.14 39.95
CA GLY A 969 -19.96 -18.27 39.75
C GLY A 969 -19.23 -16.95 39.49
N ALA A 970 -19.94 -15.82 39.31
CA ALA A 970 -19.32 -14.50 39.22
C ALA A 970 -18.51 -14.19 40.49
N GLY A 971 -17.35 -13.54 40.33
CA GLY A 971 -16.44 -13.17 41.41
C GLY A 971 -15.57 -14.32 41.95
N SER A 972 -15.85 -15.56 41.56
CA SER A 972 -14.96 -16.69 41.86
C SER A 972 -13.76 -16.66 40.92
N ALA A 973 -12.54 -16.65 41.46
CA ALA A 973 -11.33 -16.87 40.66
C ALA A 973 -11.52 -18.18 39.86
N ALA A 974 -11.44 -18.07 38.53
CA ALA A 974 -11.51 -19.23 37.66
C ALA A 974 -10.42 -20.20 38.09
N VAL A 975 -10.81 -21.32 38.69
CA VAL A 975 -9.89 -22.45 38.86
C VAL A 975 -9.64 -22.90 37.44
N ALA A 976 -8.44 -22.63 36.92
CA ALA A 976 -7.99 -23.14 35.63
C ALA A 976 -8.53 -24.58 35.50
N ALA A 977 -9.35 -24.81 34.48
CA ALA A 977 -9.71 -26.16 34.09
C ALA A 977 -8.41 -26.79 33.61
N GLY A 978 -7.59 -27.26 34.55
CA GLY A 978 -6.38 -27.98 34.26
C GLY A 978 -6.80 -29.09 33.33
N VAL A 979 -6.26 -29.04 32.10
CA VAL A 979 -6.42 -30.04 31.05
C VAL A 979 -6.41 -31.38 31.77
N VAL A 980 -7.59 -31.98 31.93
CA VAL A 980 -7.68 -33.30 32.54
C VAL A 980 -6.92 -34.15 31.56
N PRO A 981 -5.73 -34.69 31.92
CA PRO A 981 -5.08 -35.60 31.00
C PRO A 981 -6.09 -36.70 30.74
N GLU A 982 -6.23 -37.14 29.51
CA GLU A 982 -6.92 -38.39 29.26
C GLU A 982 -5.97 -39.54 29.64
N PRO A 983 -6.17 -40.24 30.79
CA PRO A 983 -5.69 -41.60 30.85
C PRO A 983 -6.81 -42.52 31.30
N THR A 984 -7.90 -42.63 30.52
CA THR A 984 -8.83 -43.76 30.70
C THR A 984 -9.26 -44.44 29.41
N THR A 985 -9.06 -43.84 28.24
CA THR A 985 -9.38 -44.46 26.94
C THR A 985 -8.58 -45.76 26.74
N TRP A 986 -7.30 -45.77 27.09
CA TRP A 986 -6.45 -46.98 27.06
C TRP A 986 -6.83 -48.00 28.13
N SER A 987 -7.27 -47.56 29.31
CA SER A 987 -7.70 -48.44 30.41
C SER A 987 -9.04 -49.14 30.09
N LEU A 988 -9.98 -48.42 29.47
CA LEU A 988 -11.24 -48.98 28.99
C LEU A 988 -11.01 -49.90 27.79
N ALA A 989 -10.13 -49.53 26.85
CA ALA A 989 -9.73 -50.41 25.74
C ALA A 989 -9.05 -51.69 26.24
N ALA A 990 -8.17 -51.61 27.24
CA ALA A 990 -7.53 -52.77 27.85
C ALA A 990 -8.54 -53.68 28.59
N ILE A 991 -9.51 -53.10 29.30
CA ILE A 991 -10.59 -53.87 29.95
C ILE A 991 -11.47 -54.57 28.92
N VAL A 992 -11.79 -53.93 27.80
CA VAL A 992 -12.56 -54.52 26.70
C VAL A 992 -11.78 -55.66 26.02
N VAL A 993 -10.47 -55.50 25.79
CA VAL A 993 -9.62 -56.54 25.21
C VAL A 993 -9.47 -57.74 26.16
N VAL A 994 -9.32 -57.52 27.46
CA VAL A 994 -9.27 -58.58 28.48
C VAL A 994 -10.61 -59.29 28.61
N ALA A 995 -11.73 -58.56 28.59
CA ALA A 995 -13.07 -59.14 28.60
C ALA A 995 -13.34 -60.00 27.35
N ALA A 996 -12.91 -59.54 26.17
CA ALA A 996 -13.00 -60.30 24.92
C ALA A 996 -12.11 -61.56 24.92
N ALA A 997 -10.93 -61.51 25.54
CA ALA A 997 -10.03 -62.66 25.68
C ALA A 997 -10.58 -63.72 26.66
N ILE A 998 -11.22 -63.30 27.75
CA ILE A 998 -11.88 -64.20 28.72
C ILE A 998 -13.14 -64.82 28.10
N ALA A 999 -13.89 -64.07 27.30
CA ALA A 999 -15.07 -64.58 26.58
C ALA A 999 -14.68 -65.61 25.50
N ARG A 1000 -13.53 -65.44 24.82
CA ARG A 1000 -13.00 -66.44 23.87
C ARG A 1000 -12.58 -67.75 24.54
N ARG A 1001 -12.06 -67.72 25.77
CA ARG A 1001 -11.68 -68.94 26.52
C ARG A 1001 -12.86 -69.78 27.02
N ARG A 1002 -14.09 -69.25 27.02
CA ARG A 1002 -15.30 -69.96 27.49
C ARG A 1002 -16.09 -70.68 26.39
N ARG A 1003 -15.62 -70.67 25.14
CA ARG A 1003 -16.28 -71.34 23.99
C ARG A 1003 -15.66 -72.67 23.55
N GLU A 1004 -14.68 -73.21 24.28
CA GLU A 1004 -14.23 -74.58 24.06
C GLU A 1004 -14.85 -75.53 25.09
N SER A 1005 -15.97 -76.13 24.69
CA SER A 1005 -16.40 -77.46 25.14
C SER A 1005 -16.58 -78.28 23.87
N PRO A 1006 -16.41 -79.63 23.83
CA PRO A 1006 -16.48 -80.55 24.97
C PRO A 1006 -15.42 -81.69 24.97
N GLY A 1007 -15.07 -82.19 26.15
CA GLY A 1007 -14.39 -83.47 26.30
C GLY A 1007 -15.34 -84.63 26.01
N GLU A 1008 -15.09 -85.32 24.91
CA GLU A 1008 -15.69 -86.59 24.51
C GLU A 1008 -15.27 -87.70 25.49
N VAL A 1009 -16.23 -88.23 26.26
CA VAL A 1009 -16.04 -89.42 27.10
C VAL A 1009 -16.31 -90.65 26.25
N ARG A 1010 -15.25 -91.40 25.91
CA ARG A 1010 -15.35 -92.79 25.45
C ARG A 1010 -15.50 -93.72 26.66
N GLY A 1011 -16.61 -94.44 26.70
CA GLY A 1011 -16.80 -95.58 27.59
C GLY A 1011 -16.14 -96.84 27.04
N GLU A 1012 -15.55 -97.65 27.92
CA GLU A 1012 -15.17 -99.03 27.65
C GLU A 1012 -16.37 -99.97 27.84
N PHE A 1013 -16.67 -100.70 26.76
CA PHE A 1013 -17.34 -102.00 26.60
C PHE A 1013 -18.07 -102.68 27.78
N CYS A 1014 -19.38 -102.87 27.58
CA CYS A 1014 -20.03 -104.19 27.46
C CYS A 1014 -21.28 -104.09 26.58
#